data_AF-A0A395T7M3-F1
#
_entry.id   AF-A0A395T7M3-F1
#
_cell.length_a   1.000
_cell.length_b   1.000
_cell.length_c   1.000
_cell.angle_alpha   90.00
_cell.angle_beta   90.00
_cell.angle_gamma   90.00
#
_symmetry.space_group_name_H-M   'P 1'
#
loop_
_entity.id
_entity.type
_entity.pdbx_description
1 polymer ?
#
loop_
_entity_poly.entity_id
_entity_poly.type
_entity_poly.pdbx_seq_one_letter_code
_entity_poly.pdbx_strand_id
1 'polypeptide(L)'
;MTFNPPSWAPQLPDIPDSISVADFINTDKAGRKAFSGSKSPYTCGVTGQSRSAAEVAERVDLLARGLAKNVGFDPHDGTAWDRVVAVYALNTIDYIPVTHAIHRVDGIVTPASSAHSASELEHQLRSSGAKALFTCAPLLSTTLKAAHAVGIPDKNIFLLPLPDAPSTESHKSIEDLISEGQNLPPLSLPAWVPGQGKRQTAYLCYSSGTSGLPKAVMISHYNVIACTLMIHTYESVTRQQDGIDTQVALGLLPFSHIYGLVVIAHIAQYRGDEIIVLQRFQLDQLLASIQKFRIEQLSVVPPIIVQLLSSQDKCRKYDLGSVRLVFSGAAPLGSETIQKLLELYPKWRISQGYGLTEASPSVFHTSEADALLGSSGSLLPGAKAKIIDQYGNEVTEHETPGELYVQAPNVVLGYLHNEKANAETFVWREDGRWLRTGDEVLVRKSARGFEHFFVVDRIKELIKVKGHQVAPAELEAHLLDHPYVADSAVIGIVDERAGEVPLAFIVKSREANGISDQDIVKAVHEHVEQHKARHKWLKGGVRVLDVIPKSPSGKILRRILKAKVVAEKPVAKLSKNSQDGSQSALADTTSRDQFDNDPSGSFLAQAYLDLRSGNLSTSSTWTTAALAAVIALSLLNYVLTPRLDPREPPTIKPTIPWIGHILGIIRHQADYSRILHNANPNHPIATLPMLNGKLYAVFDPSLLQSLFRNKTASFEPFAVDYAKKTFGLTQEEFRKVKAPGVYDDFTEAIHASFQTASLQQMNIHFLRSISAKLDPMSNGTMSAHTDTHGKEKVVNGQLQVDNLYLWCRDVMSLATTKALYGDTDPFESKPGLIEDMWCFEESVPYFLLSLFPAITMPKAYKARSTLQNVVRKWYAADHDITDPSVSTLVRNRAGTLRRYGFTGSEIGKFEVILPNVATLNAVPTFYWLLLYILDRPDLLVRVRTEAEALAVVANENGKRTVTLNIAEFEAKLPLLVSCYRETMRLVNQSLSMRRVLEDITVTTPEGTSYILKKGTDIQLPAGVAHYEQSVWGLDTNTFNPERFHPSYKGSPDEERKRKAAYIPFGGGRHLCPGRNFAFAEIIGFASSLLLGFDLEAVGMAFGDMKKLGPQLAGGTVRPEKYGAGLGARIKTREGWENVEWKFEC
;
A
#
# COMPACT_ATOMS: atom_id res chain seq x y z
N MET A 1 24.26 -23.46 10.35
CA MET A 1 24.04 -24.39 11.48
C MET A 1 22.55 -24.69 11.57
N THR A 2 22.17 -25.95 11.81
CA THR A 2 20.76 -26.34 11.99
C THR A 2 20.47 -26.65 13.45
N PHE A 3 19.58 -25.87 14.06
CA PHE A 3 19.10 -26.06 15.42
C PHE A 3 17.98 -27.12 15.44
N ASN A 4 17.91 -27.86 16.54
CA ASN A 4 17.00 -29.00 16.72
C ASN A 4 16.24 -28.88 18.06
N PRO A 5 15.20 -29.70 18.31
CA PRO A 5 14.53 -29.76 19.61
C PRO A 5 15.51 -30.16 20.72
N PRO A 6 15.33 -29.69 21.96
CA PRO A 6 16.26 -29.99 23.03
C PRO A 6 16.26 -31.48 23.35
N SER A 7 17.41 -32.06 23.70
CA SER A 7 17.58 -33.52 23.81
C SER A 7 16.80 -34.19 24.95
N TRP A 8 16.17 -33.42 25.84
CA TRP A 8 15.22 -33.93 26.85
C TRP A 8 13.80 -34.09 26.29
N ALA A 9 13.46 -33.42 25.19
CA ALA A 9 12.12 -33.51 24.60
C ALA A 9 11.95 -34.88 23.93
N PRO A 10 10.82 -35.58 24.13
CA PRO A 10 10.61 -36.88 23.51
C PRO A 10 10.53 -36.76 21.99
N GLN A 11 10.91 -37.84 21.30
CA GLN A 11 10.74 -37.93 19.85
C GLN A 11 9.26 -37.80 19.48
N LEU A 12 8.98 -37.04 18.42
CA LEU A 12 7.62 -36.91 17.88
C LEU A 12 7.13 -38.28 17.38
N PRO A 13 5.93 -38.75 17.78
CA PRO A 13 5.37 -40.00 17.27
C PRO A 13 4.98 -39.85 15.79
N ASP A 14 4.73 -40.99 15.13
CA ASP A 14 4.23 -41.00 13.76
C ASP A 14 2.92 -40.22 13.62
N ILE A 15 2.90 -39.28 12.68
CA ILE A 15 1.77 -38.39 12.45
C ILE A 15 0.87 -39.04 11.40
N PRO A 16 -0.40 -39.39 11.73
CA PRO A 16 -1.29 -40.02 10.77
C PRO A 16 -1.65 -39.04 9.64
N ASP A 17 -1.56 -39.49 8.39
CA ASP A 17 -1.80 -38.68 7.19
C ASP A 17 -2.94 -39.19 6.29
N SER A 18 -3.70 -40.17 6.79
CA SER A 18 -4.86 -40.80 6.16
C SER A 18 -6.15 -40.64 6.98
N ILE A 19 -6.22 -39.66 7.89
CA ILE A 19 -7.43 -39.34 8.68
C ILE A 19 -7.69 -37.84 8.71
N SER A 20 -8.96 -37.45 8.86
CA SER A 20 -9.33 -36.07 9.06
C SER A 20 -9.01 -35.60 10.50
N VAL A 21 -9.00 -34.28 10.69
CA VAL A 21 -8.85 -33.66 12.02
C VAL A 21 -10.04 -34.01 12.91
N ALA A 22 -11.25 -34.15 12.34
CA ALA A 22 -12.43 -34.55 13.08
C ALA A 22 -12.32 -35.99 13.60
N ASP A 23 -11.82 -36.93 12.79
CA ASP A 23 -11.66 -38.33 13.21
C ASP A 23 -10.50 -38.53 14.20
N PHE A 24 -9.44 -37.72 14.05
CA PHE A 24 -8.32 -37.64 15.00
C PHE A 24 -8.75 -37.15 16.40
N ILE A 25 -9.70 -36.21 16.47
CA ILE A 25 -10.12 -35.59 17.73
C ILE A 25 -11.36 -36.25 18.35
N ASN A 26 -12.29 -36.76 17.54
CA ASN A 26 -13.58 -37.29 17.98
C ASN A 26 -13.67 -38.82 17.95
N THR A 27 -12.54 -39.52 18.07
CA THR A 27 -12.52 -40.98 18.29
C THR A 27 -11.43 -41.40 19.29
N ASP A 28 -11.70 -42.38 20.14
CA ASP A 28 -10.71 -42.97 21.06
C ASP A 28 -9.62 -43.80 20.36
N LYS A 29 -9.71 -43.98 19.03
CA LYS A 29 -8.79 -44.80 18.23
C LYS A 29 -7.52 -44.07 17.79
N ALA A 30 -7.48 -42.74 17.94
CA ALA A 30 -6.47 -41.88 17.34
C ALA A 30 -5.43 -41.30 18.33
N GLY A 31 -5.25 -41.95 19.48
CA GLY A 31 -4.20 -41.59 20.46
C GLY A 31 -4.56 -40.47 21.45
N ARG A 32 -5.73 -39.83 21.30
CA ARG A 32 -6.28 -38.89 22.29
C ARG A 32 -6.51 -39.55 23.66
N LYS A 33 -6.69 -38.73 24.70
CA LYS A 33 -7.23 -39.18 25.99
C LYS A 33 -8.61 -39.80 25.79
N ALA A 34 -8.82 -41.03 26.27
CA ALA A 34 -10.10 -41.74 26.15
C ALA A 34 -11.29 -40.89 26.65
N PHE A 35 -12.45 -40.98 26.00
CA PHE A 35 -13.63 -40.19 26.35
C PHE A 35 -14.05 -40.36 27.82
N SER A 36 -13.98 -41.58 28.35
CA SER A 36 -14.30 -41.89 29.76
C SER A 36 -13.33 -41.28 30.78
N GLY A 37 -12.10 -40.95 30.36
CA GLY A 37 -11.09 -40.28 31.18
C GLY A 37 -10.88 -38.81 30.81
N SER A 38 -11.74 -38.24 29.96
CA SER A 38 -11.68 -36.83 29.56
C SER A 38 -12.66 -36.00 30.37
N LYS A 39 -12.29 -34.76 30.69
CA LYS A 39 -13.27 -33.74 31.10
C LYS A 39 -14.15 -33.35 29.89
N SER A 40 -15.24 -32.62 30.15
CA SER A 40 -16.03 -31.99 29.09
C SER A 40 -15.18 -31.03 28.25
N PRO A 41 -15.05 -31.19 26.92
CA PRO A 41 -14.14 -30.36 26.13
C PRO A 41 -14.50 -28.87 26.14
N TYR A 42 -15.79 -28.53 26.18
CA TYR A 42 -16.27 -27.16 26.09
C TYR A 42 -17.38 -26.89 27.12
N THR A 43 -17.09 -25.99 28.05
CA THR A 43 -18.05 -25.50 29.06
C THR A 43 -18.23 -24.00 28.88
N CYS A 44 -19.48 -23.52 28.83
CA CYS A 44 -19.77 -22.12 28.68
C CYS A 44 -19.48 -21.37 29.99
N GLY A 45 -18.55 -20.41 29.98
CA GLY A 45 -18.18 -19.63 31.16
C GLY A 45 -19.33 -18.76 31.72
N VAL A 46 -20.33 -18.45 30.90
CA VAL A 46 -21.54 -17.74 31.34
C VAL A 46 -22.49 -18.67 32.10
N THR A 47 -23.09 -19.63 31.39
CA THR A 47 -24.18 -20.47 31.91
C THR A 47 -23.70 -21.66 32.73
N GLY A 48 -22.47 -22.11 32.52
CA GLY A 48 -22.00 -23.42 32.99
C GLY A 48 -22.51 -24.59 32.16
N GLN A 49 -23.22 -24.36 31.05
CA GLN A 49 -23.63 -25.42 30.13
C GLN A 49 -22.38 -26.12 29.57
N SER A 50 -22.38 -27.45 29.63
CA SER A 50 -21.25 -28.30 29.27
C SER A 50 -21.75 -29.55 28.54
N ARG A 51 -20.86 -30.22 27.78
CA ARG A 51 -21.14 -31.49 27.11
C ARG A 51 -19.90 -32.38 27.20
N SER A 52 -20.08 -33.66 27.49
CA SER A 52 -19.01 -34.66 27.56
C SER A 52 -18.34 -34.88 26.20
N ALA A 53 -17.14 -35.46 26.19
CA ALA A 53 -16.41 -35.74 24.95
C ALA A 53 -17.19 -36.67 24.00
N ALA A 54 -17.95 -37.63 24.55
CA ALA A 54 -18.80 -38.53 23.78
C ALA A 54 -20.01 -37.80 23.15
N GLU A 55 -20.72 -36.97 23.91
CA GLU A 55 -21.83 -36.15 23.38
C GLU A 55 -21.36 -35.14 22.32
N VAL A 56 -20.15 -34.59 22.47
CA VAL A 56 -19.53 -33.74 21.43
C VAL A 56 -19.30 -34.54 20.15
N ALA A 57 -18.71 -35.74 20.24
CA ALA A 57 -18.46 -36.59 19.07
C ALA A 57 -19.76 -37.04 18.36
N GLU A 58 -20.80 -37.39 19.13
CA GLU A 58 -22.13 -37.71 18.60
C GLU A 58 -22.75 -36.50 17.88
N ARG A 59 -22.76 -35.33 18.53
CA ARG A 59 -23.29 -34.09 17.94
C ARG A 59 -22.57 -33.66 16.68
N VAL A 60 -21.24 -33.84 16.60
CA VAL A 60 -20.45 -33.59 15.38
C VAL A 60 -20.96 -34.43 14.21
N ASP A 61 -21.23 -35.73 14.44
CA ASP A 61 -21.73 -36.62 13.41
C ASP A 61 -23.18 -36.28 12.98
N LEU A 62 -24.07 -36.03 13.94
CA LEU A 62 -25.44 -35.62 13.68
C LEU A 62 -25.51 -34.28 12.92
N LEU A 63 -24.70 -33.30 13.33
CA LEU A 63 -24.58 -32.00 12.66
C LEU A 63 -24.05 -32.15 11.22
N ALA A 64 -23.10 -33.06 10.99
CA ALA A 64 -22.59 -33.34 9.65
C ALA A 64 -23.69 -33.91 8.73
N ARG A 65 -24.49 -34.87 9.20
CA ARG A 65 -25.65 -35.41 8.46
C ARG A 65 -26.65 -34.31 8.09
N GLY A 66 -27.00 -33.45 9.06
CA GLY A 66 -27.91 -32.32 8.86
C GLY A 66 -27.37 -31.29 7.86
N LEU A 67 -26.10 -30.92 7.97
CA LEU A 67 -25.41 -30.00 7.07
C LEU A 67 -25.36 -30.54 5.64
N ALA A 68 -24.97 -31.80 5.46
CA ALA A 68 -24.91 -32.48 4.16
C ALA A 68 -26.25 -32.40 3.42
N LYS A 69 -27.34 -32.79 4.07
CA LYS A 69 -28.71 -32.70 3.53
C LYS A 69 -29.13 -31.28 3.17
N ASN A 70 -28.87 -30.30 4.04
CA ASN A 70 -29.42 -28.95 3.88
C ASN A 70 -28.70 -28.14 2.79
N VAL A 71 -27.38 -28.31 2.66
CA VAL A 71 -26.58 -27.61 1.64
C VAL A 71 -26.50 -28.41 0.33
N GLY A 72 -26.68 -29.73 0.39
CA GLY A 72 -26.53 -30.63 -0.76
C GLY A 72 -25.08 -31.10 -0.96
N PHE A 73 -24.35 -31.33 0.13
CA PHE A 73 -22.97 -31.84 0.07
C PHE A 73 -22.95 -33.36 0.15
N ASP A 74 -22.42 -34.00 -0.90
CA ASP A 74 -22.00 -35.40 -0.87
C ASP A 74 -20.46 -35.47 -0.68
N PRO A 75 -19.94 -36.23 0.30
CA PRO A 75 -18.50 -36.46 0.47
C PRO A 75 -17.81 -37.18 -0.70
N HIS A 76 -18.56 -37.87 -1.59
CA HIS A 76 -18.02 -38.63 -2.73
C HIS A 76 -18.09 -37.88 -4.07
N ASP A 77 -18.81 -36.77 -4.15
CA ASP A 77 -18.91 -35.93 -5.37
C ASP A 77 -17.87 -34.80 -5.35
N GLY A 78 -17.49 -34.27 -6.51
CA GLY A 78 -16.63 -33.08 -6.64
C GLY A 78 -15.33 -33.10 -5.81
N THR A 79 -14.98 -31.96 -5.23
CA THR A 79 -13.78 -31.79 -4.40
C THR A 79 -14.10 -31.07 -3.08
N ALA A 80 -13.18 -31.11 -2.11
CA ALA A 80 -13.32 -30.35 -0.87
C ALA A 80 -13.48 -28.81 -1.09
N TRP A 81 -13.01 -28.27 -2.23
CA TRP A 81 -13.20 -26.87 -2.63
C TRP A 81 -14.63 -26.54 -3.07
N ASP A 82 -15.43 -27.55 -3.42
CA ASP A 82 -16.86 -27.40 -3.66
C ASP A 82 -17.66 -27.35 -2.35
N ARG A 83 -17.00 -27.66 -1.23
CA ARG A 83 -17.55 -27.76 0.13
C ARG A 83 -16.88 -26.80 1.13
N VAL A 84 -16.47 -25.60 0.68
CA VAL A 84 -15.96 -24.56 1.59
C VAL A 84 -17.10 -23.95 2.40
N VAL A 85 -16.96 -23.94 3.73
CA VAL A 85 -17.94 -23.38 4.66
C VAL A 85 -17.29 -22.35 5.58
N ALA A 86 -17.90 -21.18 5.68
CA ALA A 86 -17.40 -20.09 6.51
C ALA A 86 -17.95 -20.16 7.95
N VAL A 87 -17.14 -19.76 8.94
CA VAL A 87 -17.58 -19.63 10.34
C VAL A 87 -17.26 -18.23 10.84
N TYR A 88 -18.27 -17.36 10.85
CA TYR A 88 -18.20 -15.95 11.26
C TYR A 88 -19.07 -15.75 12.52
N ALA A 89 -18.53 -16.15 13.67
CA ALA A 89 -19.22 -16.17 14.95
C ALA A 89 -18.29 -15.75 16.10
N LEU A 90 -18.87 -15.36 17.23
CA LEU A 90 -18.17 -15.27 18.52
C LEU A 90 -17.87 -16.69 19.07
N ASN A 91 -16.93 -16.78 20.01
CA ASN A 91 -16.62 -18.05 20.68
C ASN A 91 -17.87 -18.62 21.37
N THR A 92 -18.20 -19.89 21.09
CA THR A 92 -19.28 -20.65 21.73
C THR A 92 -18.88 -22.13 21.82
N ILE A 93 -19.55 -22.90 22.67
CA ILE A 93 -19.20 -24.31 22.93
C ILE A 93 -19.36 -25.21 21.69
N ASP A 94 -20.19 -24.80 20.73
CA ASP A 94 -20.39 -25.51 19.45
C ASP A 94 -19.52 -24.99 18.29
N TYR A 95 -18.67 -23.96 18.49
CA TYR A 95 -17.85 -23.40 17.40
C TYR A 95 -16.91 -24.44 16.78
N ILE A 96 -16.21 -25.21 17.61
CA ILE A 96 -15.25 -26.24 17.16
C ILE A 96 -15.97 -27.52 16.70
N PRO A 97 -17.03 -28.00 17.38
CA PRO A 97 -17.92 -29.04 16.84
C PRO A 97 -18.43 -28.73 15.42
N VAL A 98 -18.80 -27.48 15.12
CA VAL A 98 -19.15 -27.05 13.75
C VAL A 98 -17.98 -27.25 12.77
N THR A 99 -16.74 -26.89 13.16
CA THR A 99 -15.57 -27.12 12.28
C THR A 99 -15.33 -28.60 12.00
N HIS A 100 -15.54 -29.48 12.98
CA HIS A 100 -15.38 -30.92 12.80
C HIS A 100 -16.51 -31.52 11.97
N ALA A 101 -17.74 -31.02 12.10
CA ALA A 101 -18.87 -31.43 11.26
C ALA A 101 -18.66 -31.07 9.78
N ILE A 102 -18.04 -29.92 9.50
CA ILE A 102 -17.63 -29.52 8.14
C ILE A 102 -16.55 -30.47 7.59
N HIS A 103 -15.57 -30.88 8.40
CA HIS A 103 -14.58 -31.90 7.99
C HIS A 103 -15.21 -33.28 7.75
N ARG A 104 -16.23 -33.66 8.52
CA ARG A 104 -16.99 -34.91 8.34
C ARG A 104 -17.83 -34.96 7.07
N VAL A 105 -18.09 -33.82 6.41
CA VAL A 105 -18.64 -33.79 5.05
C VAL A 105 -17.56 -33.64 3.97
N ASP A 106 -16.29 -33.89 4.29
CA ASP A 106 -15.13 -33.68 3.40
C ASP A 106 -15.02 -32.22 2.92
N GLY A 107 -15.39 -31.26 3.78
CA GLY A 107 -15.40 -29.82 3.49
C GLY A 107 -14.23 -29.04 4.12
N ILE A 108 -13.99 -27.84 3.59
CA ILE A 108 -12.93 -26.93 4.06
C ILE A 108 -13.56 -25.85 4.95
N VAL A 109 -12.97 -25.61 6.12
CA VAL A 109 -13.44 -24.55 7.04
C VAL A 109 -12.71 -23.24 6.75
N THR A 110 -13.43 -22.14 6.51
CA THR A 110 -12.82 -20.80 6.52
C THR A 110 -13.29 -20.00 7.75
N PRO A 111 -12.51 -19.99 8.85
CA PRO A 111 -12.87 -19.19 10.01
C PRO A 111 -12.67 -17.70 9.72
N ALA A 112 -13.69 -16.88 10.01
CA ALA A 112 -13.64 -15.43 9.84
C ALA A 112 -13.63 -14.74 11.21
N SER A 113 -12.85 -13.66 11.35
CA SER A 113 -12.84 -12.90 12.59
C SER A 113 -14.20 -12.23 12.81
N SER A 114 -14.79 -12.41 13.99
CA SER A 114 -16.03 -11.73 14.40
C SER A 114 -15.95 -10.19 14.41
N ALA A 115 -14.75 -9.62 14.29
CA ALA A 115 -14.51 -8.19 14.15
C ALA A 115 -14.50 -7.68 12.70
N HIS A 116 -14.60 -8.56 11.69
CA HIS A 116 -14.68 -8.15 10.29
C HIS A 116 -15.95 -7.33 10.01
N SER A 117 -15.79 -6.26 9.24
CA SER A 117 -16.88 -5.55 8.58
C SER A 117 -17.47 -6.37 7.43
N ALA A 118 -18.61 -5.92 6.88
CA ALA A 118 -19.30 -6.63 5.79
C ALA A 118 -18.41 -6.82 4.55
N SER A 119 -17.59 -5.82 4.18
CA SER A 119 -16.70 -5.89 3.03
C SER A 119 -15.45 -6.76 3.26
N GLU A 120 -14.93 -6.80 4.49
CA GLU A 120 -13.85 -7.72 4.86
C GLU A 120 -14.34 -9.18 4.87
N LEU A 121 -15.56 -9.42 5.36
CA LEU A 121 -16.21 -10.72 5.28
C LEU A 121 -16.51 -11.09 3.82
N GLU A 122 -17.11 -10.22 3.03
CA GLU A 122 -17.38 -10.44 1.60
C GLU A 122 -16.10 -10.84 0.85
N HIS A 123 -14.99 -10.11 1.07
CA HIS A 123 -13.70 -10.43 0.46
C HIS A 123 -13.23 -11.84 0.82
N GLN A 124 -13.34 -12.25 2.09
CA GLN A 124 -13.00 -13.61 2.53
C GLN A 124 -13.93 -14.66 1.93
N LEU A 125 -15.24 -14.43 1.87
CA LEU A 125 -16.20 -15.38 1.27
C LEU A 125 -15.94 -15.56 -0.24
N ARG A 126 -15.70 -14.45 -0.95
CA ARG A 126 -15.42 -14.45 -2.40
C ARG A 126 -14.11 -15.16 -2.73
N SER A 127 -13.04 -14.90 -1.98
CA SER A 127 -11.71 -15.48 -2.24
C SER A 127 -11.54 -16.92 -1.71
N SER A 128 -12.35 -17.35 -0.75
CA SER A 128 -12.39 -18.76 -0.31
C SER A 128 -13.35 -19.64 -1.10
N GLY A 129 -14.30 -19.06 -1.85
CA GLY A 129 -15.31 -19.82 -2.61
C GLY A 129 -16.42 -20.44 -1.76
N ALA A 130 -16.67 -19.89 -0.55
CA ALA A 130 -17.61 -20.43 0.43
C ALA A 130 -19.05 -20.62 -0.13
N LYS A 131 -19.68 -21.76 0.18
CA LYS A 131 -21.04 -22.12 -0.27
C LYS A 131 -22.12 -22.01 0.83
N ALA A 132 -21.69 -22.05 2.08
CA ALA A 132 -22.52 -21.97 3.27
C ALA A 132 -21.77 -21.24 4.39
N LEU A 133 -22.50 -20.74 5.38
CA LEU A 133 -21.94 -19.89 6.43
C LEU A 133 -22.65 -20.10 7.77
N PHE A 134 -21.86 -20.31 8.82
CA PHE A 134 -22.29 -20.35 10.22
C PHE A 134 -22.01 -19.01 10.91
N THR A 135 -23.04 -18.38 11.48
CA THR A 135 -22.94 -17.10 12.22
C THR A 135 -23.73 -17.12 13.52
N CYS A 136 -23.73 -16.05 14.29
CA CYS A 136 -24.53 -15.88 15.51
C CYS A 136 -25.38 -14.60 15.41
N ALA A 137 -26.51 -14.53 16.13
CA ALA A 137 -27.49 -13.44 16.00
C ALA A 137 -26.92 -12.00 15.98
N PRO A 138 -25.96 -11.60 16.85
CA PRO A 138 -25.38 -10.25 16.81
C PRO A 138 -24.61 -9.90 15.52
N LEU A 139 -24.24 -10.90 14.71
CA LEU A 139 -23.45 -10.79 13.49
C LEU A 139 -24.26 -11.09 12.22
N LEU A 140 -25.54 -11.46 12.35
CA LEU A 140 -26.39 -11.86 11.22
C LEU A 140 -26.59 -10.72 10.19
N SER A 141 -26.73 -9.47 10.64
CA SER A 141 -26.93 -8.34 9.72
C SER A 141 -25.70 -8.02 8.86
N THR A 142 -24.49 -8.25 9.38
CA THR A 142 -23.23 -8.18 8.62
C THR A 142 -23.10 -9.39 7.70
N THR A 143 -23.48 -10.56 8.18
CA THR A 143 -23.48 -11.83 7.44
C THR A 143 -24.34 -11.75 6.19
N LEU A 144 -25.61 -11.36 6.31
CA LEU A 144 -26.55 -11.29 5.17
C LEU A 144 -26.02 -10.38 4.07
N LYS A 145 -25.52 -9.19 4.43
CA LYS A 145 -24.91 -8.24 3.47
C LYS A 145 -23.74 -8.86 2.70
N ALA A 146 -22.83 -9.55 3.40
CA ALA A 146 -21.67 -10.19 2.78
C ALA A 146 -22.06 -11.41 1.94
N ALA A 147 -22.97 -12.25 2.44
CA ALA A 147 -23.46 -13.46 1.79
C ALA A 147 -24.22 -13.14 0.50
N HIS A 148 -25.11 -12.14 0.51
CA HIS A 148 -25.83 -11.67 -0.66
C HIS A 148 -24.89 -11.13 -1.74
N ALA A 149 -23.85 -10.38 -1.36
CA ALA A 149 -22.86 -9.85 -2.29
C ALA A 149 -22.00 -10.93 -2.98
N VAL A 150 -21.92 -12.14 -2.43
CA VAL A 150 -21.23 -13.30 -3.05
C VAL A 150 -22.18 -14.38 -3.59
N GLY A 151 -23.50 -14.23 -3.41
CA GLY A 151 -24.51 -15.18 -3.90
C GLY A 151 -24.72 -16.44 -3.03
N ILE A 152 -24.33 -16.42 -1.75
CA ILE A 152 -24.73 -17.49 -0.81
C ILE A 152 -26.21 -17.29 -0.46
N PRO A 153 -27.09 -18.30 -0.66
CA PRO A 153 -28.52 -18.17 -0.38
C PRO A 153 -28.82 -18.28 1.12
N ASP A 154 -29.85 -17.58 1.60
CA ASP A 154 -30.24 -17.53 3.02
C ASP A 154 -30.44 -18.91 3.67
N LYS A 155 -30.94 -19.89 2.91
CA LYS A 155 -31.09 -21.28 3.37
C LYS A 155 -29.76 -22.00 3.72
N ASN A 156 -28.63 -21.47 3.26
CA ASN A 156 -27.28 -21.96 3.56
C ASN A 156 -26.59 -21.13 4.67
N ILE A 157 -27.34 -20.23 5.34
CA ILE A 157 -26.87 -19.44 6.48
C ILE A 157 -27.48 -20.02 7.75
N PHE A 158 -26.62 -20.43 8.68
CA PHE A 158 -27.00 -21.17 9.88
C PHE A 158 -26.59 -20.44 11.17
N LEU A 159 -27.37 -20.62 12.23
CA LEU A 159 -27.18 -19.92 13.51
C LEU A 159 -26.52 -20.79 14.59
N LEU A 160 -25.43 -20.27 15.16
CA LEU A 160 -24.79 -20.72 16.39
C LEU A 160 -25.45 -20.00 17.58
N PRO A 161 -26.04 -20.75 18.53
CA PRO A 161 -26.57 -20.18 19.76
C PRO A 161 -25.50 -19.44 20.57
N LEU A 162 -25.89 -18.28 21.11
CA LEU A 162 -25.14 -17.56 22.13
C LEU A 162 -26.01 -17.42 23.38
N PRO A 163 -25.44 -17.59 24.60
CA PRO A 163 -26.22 -17.53 25.83
C PRO A 163 -26.89 -16.17 26.05
N ASP A 164 -26.17 -15.09 25.77
CA ASP A 164 -26.58 -13.71 26.03
C ASP A 164 -27.35 -13.08 24.85
N ALA A 165 -27.57 -13.84 23.77
CA ALA A 165 -28.19 -13.37 22.54
C ALA A 165 -28.93 -14.52 21.82
N PRO A 166 -30.02 -15.06 22.42
CA PRO A 166 -30.90 -15.99 21.73
C PRO A 166 -31.50 -15.32 20.48
N SER A 167 -31.67 -16.11 19.41
CA SER A 167 -32.22 -15.60 18.16
C SER A 167 -33.74 -15.82 18.10
N THR A 168 -34.46 -14.85 17.53
CA THR A 168 -35.87 -14.96 17.12
C THR A 168 -36.01 -15.03 15.60
N GLU A 169 -34.90 -15.24 14.88
CA GLU A 169 -34.82 -15.19 13.42
C GLU A 169 -35.21 -16.54 12.78
N SER A 170 -35.67 -16.50 11.54
CA SER A 170 -36.16 -17.69 10.80
C SER A 170 -35.06 -18.61 10.23
N HIS A 171 -33.79 -18.31 10.47
CA HIS A 171 -32.66 -19.11 9.99
C HIS A 171 -32.45 -20.34 10.87
N LYS A 172 -32.17 -21.50 10.27
CA LYS A 172 -31.94 -22.75 11.02
C LYS A 172 -30.73 -22.63 11.94
N SER A 173 -30.90 -23.11 13.17
CA SER A 173 -29.81 -23.26 14.14
C SER A 173 -29.06 -24.57 13.97
N ILE A 174 -27.93 -24.71 14.66
CA ILE A 174 -27.22 -26.00 14.77
C ILE A 174 -28.08 -27.10 15.41
N GLU A 175 -29.01 -26.76 16.31
CA GLU A 175 -29.84 -27.75 16.99
C GLU A 175 -30.92 -28.30 16.04
N ASP A 176 -31.41 -27.47 15.11
CA ASP A 176 -32.30 -27.92 14.03
C ASP A 176 -31.56 -28.89 13.09
N LEU A 177 -30.31 -28.57 12.72
CA LEU A 177 -29.48 -29.47 11.90
C LEU A 177 -29.18 -30.79 12.61
N ILE A 178 -28.92 -30.77 13.92
CA ILE A 178 -28.69 -31.98 14.73
C ILE A 178 -29.97 -32.81 14.85
N SER A 179 -31.13 -32.19 15.09
CA SER A 179 -32.42 -32.88 15.16
C SER A 179 -32.82 -33.49 13.80
N GLU A 180 -32.55 -32.81 12.69
CA GLU A 180 -32.65 -33.42 11.36
C GLU A 180 -31.66 -34.59 11.21
N GLY A 181 -30.41 -34.42 11.65
CA GLY A 181 -29.35 -35.43 11.61
C GLY A 181 -29.67 -36.74 12.34
N GLN A 182 -30.41 -36.68 13.46
CA GLN A 182 -30.89 -37.84 14.21
C GLN A 182 -31.79 -38.75 13.37
N ASN A 183 -32.51 -38.18 12.41
CA ASN A 183 -33.46 -38.87 11.53
C ASN A 183 -32.82 -39.28 10.19
N LEU A 184 -31.50 -39.11 10.02
CA LEU A 184 -30.76 -39.44 8.81
C LEU A 184 -29.78 -40.60 9.05
N PRO A 185 -29.49 -41.42 8.03
CA PRO A 185 -28.46 -42.46 8.15
C PRO A 185 -27.07 -41.84 8.39
N PRO A 186 -26.11 -42.62 8.94
CA PRO A 186 -24.71 -42.21 9.00
C PRO A 186 -24.16 -41.85 7.62
N LEU A 187 -23.31 -40.82 7.56
CA LEU A 187 -22.64 -40.45 6.32
C LEU A 187 -21.68 -41.56 5.88
N SER A 188 -21.75 -41.94 4.59
CA SER A 188 -20.70 -42.74 3.95
C SER A 188 -19.52 -41.82 3.67
N LEU A 189 -18.35 -42.07 4.28
CA LEU A 189 -17.17 -41.24 4.12
C LEU A 189 -16.16 -41.87 3.14
N PRO A 190 -15.44 -41.07 2.33
CA PRO A 190 -14.37 -41.59 1.49
C PRO A 190 -13.23 -42.13 2.37
N ALA A 191 -12.76 -43.35 2.08
CA ALA A 191 -11.59 -43.91 2.75
C ALA A 191 -10.33 -43.20 2.26
N TRP A 192 -9.73 -42.39 3.13
CA TRP A 192 -8.55 -41.60 2.77
C TRP A 192 -7.31 -42.47 2.55
N VAL A 193 -6.63 -42.25 1.44
CA VAL A 193 -5.37 -42.92 1.11
C VAL A 193 -4.20 -42.32 1.91
N PRO A 194 -3.09 -43.06 2.11
CA PRO A 194 -1.87 -42.51 2.69
C PRO A 194 -1.44 -41.19 2.05
N GLY A 195 -1.11 -40.22 2.89
CA GLY A 195 -0.74 -38.86 2.48
C GLY A 195 -1.89 -37.97 1.99
N GLN A 196 -3.16 -38.39 2.03
CA GLN A 196 -4.28 -37.51 1.64
C GLN A 196 -4.41 -36.30 2.56
N GLY A 197 -4.32 -36.51 3.89
CA GLY A 197 -4.35 -35.45 4.89
C GLY A 197 -3.18 -34.47 4.78
N LYS A 198 -2.06 -34.85 4.13
CA LYS A 198 -0.93 -33.96 3.78
C LYS A 198 -1.20 -33.05 2.60
N ARG A 199 -2.19 -33.35 1.76
CA ARG A 199 -2.54 -32.57 0.55
C ARG A 199 -3.86 -31.82 0.67
N GLN A 200 -4.78 -32.34 1.48
CA GLN A 200 -6.13 -31.80 1.64
C GLN A 200 -6.16 -30.69 2.70
N THR A 201 -6.63 -29.50 2.30
CA THR A 201 -6.81 -28.34 3.19
C THR A 201 -7.92 -28.60 4.19
N ALA A 202 -7.64 -28.45 5.48
CA ALA A 202 -8.62 -28.48 6.57
C ALA A 202 -9.19 -27.08 6.86
N TYR A 203 -8.31 -26.06 6.80
CA TYR A 203 -8.62 -24.69 7.19
C TYR A 203 -8.03 -23.67 6.22
N LEU A 204 -8.82 -22.65 5.90
CA LEU A 204 -8.42 -21.42 5.21
C LEU A 204 -8.42 -20.24 6.18
N CYS A 205 -7.31 -20.09 6.90
CA CYS A 205 -7.11 -19.01 7.88
C CYS A 205 -6.47 -17.79 7.21
N TYR A 206 -7.01 -16.60 7.45
CA TYR A 206 -6.51 -15.37 6.81
C TYR A 206 -5.46 -14.70 7.71
N SER A 207 -4.19 -14.68 7.27
CA SER A 207 -3.10 -14.08 8.06
C SER A 207 -3.09 -12.56 7.91
N SER A 208 -3.07 -11.85 9.04
CA SER A 208 -3.17 -10.38 9.09
C SER A 208 -1.88 -9.71 8.61
N GLY A 209 -1.77 -9.45 7.31
CA GLY A 209 -0.64 -8.72 6.74
C GLY A 209 -0.55 -7.29 7.28
N THR A 210 0.51 -6.93 8.01
CA THR A 210 0.67 -5.55 8.53
C THR A 210 0.90 -4.48 7.45
N SER A 211 1.09 -4.90 6.20
CA SER A 211 1.39 -4.07 5.03
C SER A 211 0.42 -4.21 3.84
N GLY A 212 -0.62 -5.05 3.93
CA GLY A 212 -1.51 -5.34 2.79
C GLY A 212 -2.87 -5.94 3.21
N LEU A 213 -3.64 -6.45 2.24
CA LEU A 213 -4.84 -7.24 2.53
C LEU A 213 -4.45 -8.59 3.17
N PRO A 214 -5.33 -9.21 4.00
CA PRO A 214 -5.06 -10.50 4.61
C PRO A 214 -4.84 -11.61 3.56
N LYS A 215 -3.88 -12.50 3.78
CA LYS A 215 -3.58 -13.62 2.86
C LYS A 215 -4.28 -14.89 3.33
N ALA A 216 -4.99 -15.58 2.45
CA ALA A 216 -5.60 -16.88 2.73
C ALA A 216 -4.52 -17.99 2.83
N VAL A 217 -4.35 -18.59 4.01
CA VAL A 217 -3.36 -19.66 4.27
C VAL A 217 -4.04 -21.02 4.21
N MET A 218 -3.52 -21.92 3.37
CA MET A 218 -4.01 -23.28 3.18
C MET A 218 -3.35 -24.24 4.17
N ILE A 219 -4.05 -24.52 5.27
CA ILE A 219 -3.60 -25.40 6.35
C ILE A 219 -4.17 -26.80 6.11
N SER A 220 -3.32 -27.82 5.95
CA SER A 220 -3.78 -29.20 5.74
C SER A 220 -4.24 -29.88 7.03
N HIS A 221 -5.00 -30.97 6.91
CA HIS A 221 -5.37 -31.80 8.07
C HIS A 221 -4.13 -32.31 8.81
N TYR A 222 -3.14 -32.79 8.07
CA TYR A 222 -1.86 -33.23 8.63
C TYR A 222 -1.15 -32.13 9.40
N ASN A 223 -1.17 -30.88 8.95
CA ASN A 223 -0.49 -29.79 9.67
C ASN A 223 -1.09 -29.53 11.06
N VAL A 224 -2.42 -29.65 11.21
CA VAL A 224 -3.11 -29.48 12.49
C VAL A 224 -2.84 -30.67 13.43
N ILE A 225 -2.92 -31.89 12.90
CA ILE A 225 -2.60 -33.12 13.62
C ILE A 225 -1.15 -33.09 14.10
N ALA A 226 -0.21 -32.75 13.20
CA ALA A 226 1.20 -32.55 13.51
C ALA A 226 1.39 -31.55 14.63
N CYS A 227 0.83 -30.33 14.52
CA CYS A 227 0.99 -29.31 15.55
C CYS A 227 0.41 -29.75 16.90
N THR A 228 -0.71 -30.49 16.91
CA THR A 228 -1.31 -31.04 18.13
C THR A 228 -0.38 -32.06 18.79
N LEU A 229 0.17 -33.01 18.02
CA LEU A 229 1.12 -33.99 18.53
C LEU A 229 2.42 -33.33 19.02
N MET A 230 2.97 -32.37 18.27
CA MET A 230 4.18 -31.62 18.65
C MET A 230 4.04 -30.95 20.02
N ILE A 231 2.92 -30.25 20.27
CA ILE A 231 2.66 -29.58 21.54
C ILE A 231 2.35 -30.59 22.66
N HIS A 232 1.63 -31.68 22.36
CA HIS A 232 1.35 -32.74 23.33
C HIS A 232 2.64 -33.45 23.78
N THR A 233 3.50 -33.87 22.85
CA THR A 233 4.76 -34.57 23.12
C THR A 233 5.76 -33.69 23.86
N TYR A 234 5.79 -32.37 23.61
CA TYR A 234 6.70 -31.47 24.32
C TYR A 234 6.30 -31.25 25.79
N GLU A 235 5.00 -31.05 26.05
CA GLU A 235 4.48 -30.78 27.40
C GLU A 235 4.16 -32.04 28.21
N SER A 236 4.21 -33.24 27.61
CA SER A 236 3.96 -34.49 28.34
C SER A 236 4.96 -34.73 29.47
N VAL A 237 6.21 -34.28 29.29
CA VAL A 237 7.29 -34.38 30.30
C VAL A 237 6.92 -33.62 31.57
N THR A 238 6.52 -32.35 31.44
CA THR A 238 6.17 -31.51 32.59
C THR A 238 4.86 -31.96 33.22
N ARG A 239 3.84 -32.27 32.41
CA ARG A 239 2.57 -32.81 32.90
C ARG A 239 2.75 -34.11 33.68
N GLN A 240 3.62 -35.01 33.24
CA GLN A 240 3.93 -36.24 33.99
C GLN A 240 4.65 -35.94 35.31
N GLN A 241 5.60 -34.98 35.31
CA GLN A 241 6.33 -34.57 36.53
C GLN A 241 5.41 -33.94 37.58
N ASP A 242 4.44 -33.12 37.16
CA ASP A 242 3.47 -32.46 38.04
C ASP A 242 2.22 -33.30 38.34
N GLY A 243 2.08 -34.51 37.77
CA GLY A 243 0.92 -35.39 37.96
C GLY A 243 -0.37 -34.94 37.24
N ILE A 244 -0.26 -34.13 36.18
CA ILE A 244 -1.38 -33.49 35.48
C ILE A 244 -1.89 -34.39 34.35
N ASP A 245 -2.86 -35.24 34.70
CA ASP A 245 -3.58 -36.07 33.72
C ASP A 245 -4.51 -35.22 32.83
N THR A 246 -5.48 -34.52 33.44
CA THR A 246 -6.36 -33.53 32.79
C THR A 246 -6.47 -32.27 33.64
N GLN A 247 -6.72 -31.12 33.01
CA GLN A 247 -6.82 -29.80 33.67
C GLN A 247 -7.94 -28.92 33.07
N VAL A 248 -8.27 -27.81 33.72
CA VAL A 248 -9.20 -26.78 33.24
C VAL A 248 -8.45 -25.58 32.64
N ALA A 249 -8.75 -25.22 31.39
CA ALA A 249 -8.10 -24.16 30.64
C ALA A 249 -9.08 -23.06 30.18
N LEU A 250 -8.54 -21.86 29.89
CA LEU A 250 -9.31 -20.70 29.44
C LEU A 250 -9.54 -20.69 27.92
N GLY A 251 -10.82 -20.69 27.50
CA GLY A 251 -11.27 -20.58 26.11
C GLY A 251 -11.64 -19.15 25.69
N LEU A 252 -10.72 -18.20 25.87
CA LEU A 252 -11.01 -16.77 25.67
C LEU A 252 -10.55 -16.20 24.31
N LEU A 253 -9.42 -16.66 23.78
CA LEU A 253 -8.90 -16.11 22.51
C LEU A 253 -9.78 -16.58 21.33
N PRO A 254 -9.93 -15.76 20.26
CA PRO A 254 -10.84 -16.10 19.16
C PRO A 254 -10.51 -17.45 18.53
N PHE A 255 -11.48 -18.37 18.52
CA PHE A 255 -11.37 -19.65 17.82
C PHE A 255 -11.30 -19.51 16.30
N SER A 256 -11.64 -18.33 15.77
CA SER A 256 -11.41 -17.97 14.37
C SER A 256 -9.93 -17.71 14.03
N HIS A 257 -9.06 -17.56 15.04
CA HIS A 257 -7.62 -17.35 14.87
C HIS A 257 -6.87 -18.63 15.25
N ILE A 258 -5.82 -18.96 14.50
CA ILE A 258 -5.09 -20.24 14.59
C ILE A 258 -4.58 -20.59 16.00
N TYR A 259 -4.27 -19.60 16.84
CA TYR A 259 -3.96 -19.78 18.28
C TYR A 259 -5.17 -20.39 19.02
N GLY A 260 -6.33 -19.71 19.02
CA GLY A 260 -7.54 -20.22 19.68
C GLY A 260 -8.00 -21.56 19.09
N LEU A 261 -7.88 -21.72 17.77
CA LEU A 261 -8.23 -22.94 17.06
C LEU A 261 -7.37 -24.14 17.50
N VAL A 262 -6.04 -24.07 17.38
CA VAL A 262 -5.18 -25.26 17.57
C VAL A 262 -4.61 -25.34 18.99
N VAL A 263 -4.00 -24.24 19.47
CA VAL A 263 -3.22 -24.19 20.73
C VAL A 263 -4.12 -23.99 21.96
N ILE A 264 -5.41 -23.69 21.77
CA ILE A 264 -6.42 -23.80 22.84
C ILE A 264 -7.35 -24.98 22.54
N ALA A 265 -8.18 -24.91 21.49
CA ALA A 265 -9.25 -25.87 21.31
C ALA A 265 -8.82 -27.30 20.97
N HIS A 266 -8.03 -27.52 19.91
CA HIS A 266 -7.69 -28.88 19.48
C HIS A 266 -6.78 -29.60 20.48
N ILE A 267 -5.76 -28.91 21.02
CA ILE A 267 -4.82 -29.51 21.97
C ILE A 267 -5.47 -29.92 23.30
N ALA A 268 -6.36 -29.08 23.86
CA ALA A 268 -7.07 -29.40 25.09
C ALA A 268 -8.04 -30.57 24.87
N GLN A 269 -8.83 -30.54 23.79
CA GLN A 269 -9.74 -31.64 23.47
C GLN A 269 -8.98 -32.96 23.27
N TYR A 270 -7.82 -32.97 22.59
CA TYR A 270 -6.97 -34.16 22.44
C TYR A 270 -6.46 -34.72 23.78
N ARG A 271 -6.07 -33.83 24.71
CA ARG A 271 -5.60 -34.19 26.05
C ARG A 271 -6.70 -34.61 27.02
N GLY A 272 -7.98 -34.37 26.68
CA GLY A 272 -9.10 -34.53 27.61
C GLY A 272 -9.18 -33.42 28.65
N ASP A 273 -8.54 -32.28 28.40
CA ASP A 273 -8.67 -31.06 29.20
C ASP A 273 -10.01 -30.38 28.93
N GLU A 274 -10.51 -29.62 29.90
CA GLU A 274 -11.73 -28.82 29.78
C GLU A 274 -11.41 -27.38 29.36
N ILE A 275 -12.25 -26.79 28.51
CA ILE A 275 -12.11 -25.39 28.09
C ILE A 275 -13.32 -24.57 28.53
N ILE A 276 -13.07 -23.57 29.37
CA ILE A 276 -14.09 -22.59 29.79
C ILE A 276 -14.20 -21.50 28.72
N VAL A 277 -15.20 -21.64 27.84
CA VAL A 277 -15.41 -20.78 26.67
C VAL A 277 -16.06 -19.45 27.07
N LEU A 278 -15.39 -18.35 26.77
CA LEU A 278 -15.91 -16.99 26.92
C LEU A 278 -16.01 -16.31 25.55
N GLN A 279 -17.13 -15.65 25.27
CA GLN A 279 -17.45 -15.04 23.97
C GLN A 279 -16.51 -13.88 23.62
N ARG A 280 -16.03 -13.17 24.64
CA ARG A 280 -15.24 -11.92 24.56
C ARG A 280 -14.55 -11.64 25.89
N PHE A 281 -13.51 -10.81 25.88
CA PHE A 281 -12.83 -10.40 27.11
C PHE A 281 -13.62 -9.38 27.92
N GLN A 282 -13.94 -9.74 29.16
CA GLN A 282 -14.36 -8.82 30.22
C GLN A 282 -13.65 -9.25 31.50
N LEU A 283 -12.97 -8.32 32.19
CA LEU A 283 -12.10 -8.67 33.31
C LEU A 283 -12.87 -9.33 34.47
N ASP A 284 -13.98 -8.75 34.93
CA ASP A 284 -14.74 -9.29 36.06
C ASP A 284 -15.35 -10.68 35.73
N GLN A 285 -15.74 -10.90 34.47
CA GLN A 285 -16.22 -12.20 34.00
C GLN A 285 -15.09 -13.24 33.95
N LEU A 286 -13.89 -12.85 33.51
CA LEU A 286 -12.71 -13.72 33.54
C LEU A 286 -12.37 -14.12 34.99
N LEU A 287 -12.25 -13.16 35.90
CA LEU A 287 -11.92 -13.40 37.30
C LEU A 287 -12.99 -14.28 37.99
N ALA A 288 -14.27 -13.99 37.77
CA ALA A 288 -15.37 -14.83 38.25
C ALA A 288 -15.33 -16.25 37.67
N SER A 289 -14.92 -16.41 36.40
CA SER A 289 -14.79 -17.73 35.76
C SER A 289 -13.61 -18.53 36.32
N ILE A 290 -12.47 -17.88 36.57
CA ILE A 290 -11.31 -18.52 37.23
C ILE A 290 -11.73 -19.07 38.60
N GLN A 291 -12.44 -18.27 39.40
CA GLN A 291 -12.95 -18.72 40.69
C GLN A 291 -13.98 -19.86 40.54
N LYS A 292 -15.04 -19.66 39.74
CA LYS A 292 -16.18 -20.58 39.60
C LYS A 292 -15.78 -21.95 39.04
N PHE A 293 -14.94 -21.97 38.01
CA PHE A 293 -14.57 -23.19 37.28
C PHE A 293 -13.17 -23.70 37.66
N ARG A 294 -12.49 -23.07 38.62
CA ARG A 294 -11.15 -23.46 39.09
C ARG A 294 -10.14 -23.56 37.93
N ILE A 295 -10.13 -22.56 37.04
CA ILE A 295 -9.26 -22.55 35.86
C ILE A 295 -7.79 -22.62 36.29
N GLU A 296 -7.05 -23.56 35.70
CA GLU A 296 -5.65 -23.88 36.00
C GLU A 296 -4.69 -23.26 34.98
N GLN A 297 -5.07 -23.28 33.69
CA GLN A 297 -4.27 -22.69 32.61
C GLN A 297 -4.94 -21.47 31.97
N LEU A 298 -4.26 -20.33 32.02
CA LEU A 298 -4.66 -19.10 31.32
C LEU A 298 -3.91 -18.98 29.99
N SER A 299 -4.57 -19.31 28.88
CA SER A 299 -4.05 -19.04 27.53
C SER A 299 -4.48 -17.65 27.07
N VAL A 300 -3.55 -16.70 27.06
CA VAL A 300 -3.82 -15.26 26.95
C VAL A 300 -2.84 -14.56 25.98
N VAL A 301 -3.01 -13.25 25.84
CA VAL A 301 -2.12 -12.33 25.12
C VAL A 301 -1.60 -11.26 26.10
N PRO A 302 -0.41 -10.66 25.87
CA PRO A 302 0.20 -9.70 26.81
C PRO A 302 -0.72 -8.58 27.33
N PRO A 303 -1.63 -7.97 26.55
CA PRO A 303 -2.55 -6.95 27.07
C PRO A 303 -3.46 -7.42 28.21
N ILE A 304 -3.82 -8.71 28.26
CA ILE A 304 -4.63 -9.27 29.35
C ILE A 304 -3.79 -9.39 30.63
N ILE A 305 -2.50 -9.75 30.49
CA ILE A 305 -1.55 -9.79 31.62
C ILE A 305 -1.38 -8.39 32.22
N VAL A 306 -1.17 -7.37 31.37
CA VAL A 306 -1.09 -5.97 31.82
C VAL A 306 -2.39 -5.50 32.49
N GLN A 307 -3.55 -5.93 31.99
CA GLN A 307 -4.84 -5.63 32.63
C GLN A 307 -4.97 -6.27 34.03
N LEU A 308 -4.44 -7.48 34.24
CA LEU A 308 -4.40 -8.14 35.55
C LEU A 308 -3.46 -7.42 36.53
N LEU A 309 -2.28 -6.97 36.06
CA LEU A 309 -1.33 -6.19 36.86
C LEU A 309 -1.93 -4.84 37.29
N SER A 310 -2.55 -4.10 36.37
CA SER A 310 -3.11 -2.76 36.62
C SER A 310 -4.46 -2.75 37.36
N SER A 311 -5.05 -3.92 37.65
CA SER A 311 -6.40 -4.05 38.23
C SER A 311 -6.44 -4.83 39.54
N GLN A 312 -5.38 -4.79 40.35
CA GLN A 312 -5.26 -5.59 41.57
C GLN A 312 -6.43 -5.46 42.55
N ASP A 313 -7.06 -4.29 42.70
CA ASP A 313 -8.25 -4.12 43.55
C ASP A 313 -9.47 -4.92 43.09
N LYS A 314 -9.53 -5.28 41.79
CA LYS A 314 -10.51 -6.23 41.27
C LYS A 314 -10.03 -7.66 41.48
N CYS A 315 -8.78 -7.96 41.13
CA CYS A 315 -8.22 -9.30 41.24
C CYS A 315 -8.31 -9.85 42.68
N ARG A 316 -8.05 -9.02 43.70
CA ARG A 316 -8.15 -9.36 45.14
C ARG A 316 -9.56 -9.74 45.62
N LYS A 317 -10.61 -9.48 44.82
CA LYS A 317 -12.00 -9.86 45.15
C LYS A 317 -12.36 -11.29 44.74
N TYR A 318 -11.47 -11.97 44.01
CA TYR A 318 -11.69 -13.30 43.47
C TYR A 318 -10.54 -14.23 43.86
N ASP A 319 -10.86 -15.49 44.11
CA ASP A 319 -9.87 -16.53 44.35
C ASP A 319 -9.29 -17.03 43.03
N LEU A 320 -8.04 -16.63 42.77
CA LEU A 320 -7.25 -17.02 41.60
C LEU A 320 -6.26 -18.17 41.92
N GLY A 321 -6.38 -18.80 43.08
CA GLY A 321 -5.43 -19.81 43.59
C GLY A 321 -5.39 -21.13 42.82
N SER A 322 -6.34 -21.38 41.91
CA SER A 322 -6.33 -22.53 41.00
C SER A 322 -5.34 -22.38 39.84
N VAL A 323 -4.99 -21.15 39.45
CA VAL A 323 -4.13 -20.91 38.29
C VAL A 323 -2.70 -21.38 38.60
N ARG A 324 -2.21 -22.33 37.79
CA ARG A 324 -0.84 -22.85 37.83
C ARG A 324 0.04 -22.29 36.71
N LEU A 325 -0.55 -22.04 35.53
CA LEU A 325 0.18 -21.73 34.30
C LEU A 325 -0.49 -20.59 33.54
N VAL A 326 0.30 -19.60 33.15
CA VAL A 326 -0.09 -18.59 32.16
C VAL A 326 0.72 -18.84 30.90
N PHE A 327 0.02 -19.15 29.80
CA PHE A 327 0.61 -19.31 28.49
C PHE A 327 0.33 -18.06 27.66
N SER A 328 1.38 -17.36 27.22
CA SER A 328 1.30 -16.13 26.43
C SER A 328 1.86 -16.34 25.03
N GLY A 329 1.28 -15.68 24.03
CA GLY A 329 1.77 -15.77 22.66
C GLY A 329 1.23 -14.67 21.75
N ALA A 330 1.53 -14.79 20.46
CA ALA A 330 1.18 -13.86 19.38
C ALA A 330 1.75 -12.42 19.48
N ALA A 331 2.21 -11.97 20.64
CA ALA A 331 2.98 -10.73 20.82
C ALA A 331 4.05 -10.93 21.92
N PRO A 332 5.17 -10.18 21.89
CA PRO A 332 6.23 -10.28 22.90
C PRO A 332 5.74 -9.94 24.32
N LEU A 333 6.28 -10.61 25.33
CA LEU A 333 6.06 -10.34 26.74
C LEU A 333 7.40 -10.00 27.41
N GLY A 334 7.49 -8.82 28.03
CA GLY A 334 8.70 -8.32 28.68
C GLY A 334 9.07 -9.09 29.94
N SER A 335 10.37 -9.25 30.19
CA SER A 335 10.89 -9.87 31.42
C SER A 335 10.45 -9.11 32.68
N GLU A 336 10.41 -7.78 32.61
CA GLU A 336 9.94 -6.91 33.70
C GLU A 336 8.45 -7.19 34.03
N THR A 337 7.61 -7.33 33.00
CA THR A 337 6.18 -7.70 33.16
C THR A 337 5.99 -9.10 33.76
N ILE A 338 6.85 -10.05 33.37
CA ILE A 338 6.83 -11.41 33.93
C ILE A 338 7.22 -11.39 35.42
N GLN A 339 8.26 -10.65 35.79
CA GLN A 339 8.71 -10.52 37.19
C GLN A 339 7.59 -9.94 38.07
N LYS A 340 6.98 -8.80 37.68
CA LYS A 340 5.85 -8.20 38.41
C LYS A 340 4.66 -9.14 38.58
N LEU A 341 4.38 -9.99 37.58
CA LEU A 341 3.32 -10.98 37.69
C LEU A 341 3.65 -12.10 38.68
N LEU A 342 4.91 -12.54 38.72
CA LEU A 342 5.41 -13.54 39.65
C LEU A 342 5.54 -13.01 41.09
N GLU A 343 5.81 -11.73 41.29
CA GLU A 343 5.78 -11.08 42.61
C GLU A 343 4.37 -11.11 43.23
N LEU A 344 3.34 -10.88 42.41
CA LEU A 344 1.94 -10.92 42.83
C LEU A 344 1.38 -12.34 42.93
N TYR A 345 1.81 -13.25 42.05
CA TYR A 345 1.35 -14.62 41.97
C TYR A 345 2.53 -15.62 41.92
N PRO A 346 3.28 -15.81 43.02
CA PRO A 346 4.53 -16.59 43.04
C PRO A 346 4.35 -18.10 42.82
N LYS A 347 3.10 -18.59 42.76
CA LYS A 347 2.78 -19.98 42.39
C LYS A 347 2.54 -20.17 40.89
N TRP A 348 2.38 -19.09 40.12
CA TRP A 348 2.14 -19.17 38.68
C TRP A 348 3.46 -19.46 37.96
N ARG A 349 3.41 -20.32 36.95
CA ARG A 349 4.48 -20.47 35.95
C ARG A 349 4.08 -19.71 34.70
N ILE A 350 5.04 -19.08 34.04
CA ILE A 350 4.80 -18.30 32.83
C ILE A 350 5.52 -18.94 31.66
N SER A 351 4.77 -19.44 30.68
CA SER A 351 5.28 -19.97 29.42
C SER A 351 4.94 -19.04 28.27
N GLN A 352 5.83 -18.98 27.28
CA GLN A 352 5.57 -18.29 26.02
C GLN A 352 5.50 -19.28 24.84
N GLY A 353 4.84 -18.85 23.77
CA GLY A 353 4.83 -19.54 22.49
C GLY A 353 5.03 -18.60 21.32
N TYR A 354 5.95 -18.97 20.42
CA TYR A 354 6.14 -18.31 19.13
C TYR A 354 5.58 -19.16 17.98
N GLY A 355 4.95 -18.48 17.03
CA GLY A 355 4.29 -19.10 15.90
C GLY A 355 3.63 -18.11 14.94
N LEU A 356 3.32 -18.62 13.74
CA LEU A 356 2.70 -17.90 12.63
C LEU A 356 1.65 -18.78 11.95
N THR A 357 0.73 -18.20 11.18
CA THR A 357 -0.39 -18.98 10.58
C THR A 357 0.15 -20.03 9.61
N GLU A 358 1.25 -19.68 8.98
CA GLU A 358 2.05 -20.46 8.04
C GLU A 358 2.79 -21.65 8.69
N ALA A 359 2.74 -21.80 10.02
CA ALA A 359 3.24 -22.95 10.79
C ALA A 359 2.15 -23.62 11.67
N SER A 360 0.88 -23.34 11.42
CA SER A 360 -0.29 -24.05 12.00
C SER A 360 -0.47 -24.21 13.54
N PRO A 361 0.01 -23.34 14.48
CA PRO A 361 0.89 -22.20 14.33
C PRO A 361 2.30 -22.36 14.96
N SER A 362 2.50 -23.33 15.86
CA SER A 362 3.57 -23.29 16.85
C SER A 362 4.93 -23.75 16.35
N VAL A 363 5.99 -23.02 16.71
CA VAL A 363 7.39 -23.38 16.40
C VAL A 363 8.23 -23.53 17.68
N PHE A 364 8.13 -22.56 18.61
CA PHE A 364 8.80 -22.60 19.91
C PHE A 364 7.80 -22.52 21.05
N HIS A 365 7.95 -23.34 22.10
CA HIS A 365 7.21 -23.23 23.36
C HIS A 365 8.19 -23.21 24.55
N THR A 366 7.93 -22.39 25.57
CA THR A 366 8.67 -22.43 26.85
C THR A 366 8.20 -23.63 27.67
N SER A 367 9.12 -24.56 27.96
CA SER A 367 8.86 -25.68 28.86
C SER A 367 8.72 -25.20 30.30
N GLU A 368 7.79 -25.78 31.06
CA GLU A 368 7.70 -25.52 32.50
C GLU A 368 8.93 -26.06 33.28
N ALA A 369 9.65 -27.04 32.70
CA ALA A 369 10.86 -27.60 33.29
C ALA A 369 12.16 -26.89 32.87
N ASP A 370 12.12 -26.05 31.83
CA ASP A 370 13.25 -25.20 31.43
C ASP A 370 12.73 -23.88 30.88
N ALA A 371 12.61 -22.91 31.77
CA ALA A 371 12.10 -21.57 31.50
C ALA A 371 13.24 -20.54 31.61
N LEU A 372 13.36 -19.70 30.59
CA LEU A 372 14.31 -18.60 30.55
C LEU A 372 13.53 -17.30 30.29
N LEU A 373 13.64 -16.34 31.20
CA LEU A 373 12.87 -15.08 31.12
C LEU A 373 13.16 -14.33 29.81
N GLY A 374 12.11 -13.84 29.17
CA GLY A 374 12.16 -13.18 27.86
C GLY A 374 12.31 -14.12 26.65
N SER A 375 12.58 -15.41 26.85
CA SER A 375 12.62 -16.39 25.76
C SER A 375 11.21 -16.80 25.31
N SER A 376 11.06 -17.04 24.01
CA SER A 376 9.88 -17.71 23.43
C SER A 376 9.93 -19.24 23.54
N GLY A 377 10.97 -19.79 24.20
CA GLY A 377 11.15 -21.21 24.45
C GLY A 377 12.11 -21.92 23.48
N SER A 378 11.99 -23.25 23.43
CA SER A 378 12.80 -24.12 22.58
C SER A 378 11.96 -24.70 21.43
N LEU A 379 12.63 -25.23 20.40
CA LEU A 379 12.00 -25.94 19.29
C LEU A 379 11.12 -27.11 19.76
N LEU A 380 9.90 -27.17 19.22
CA LEU A 380 9.00 -28.32 19.40
C LEU A 380 9.52 -29.58 18.67
N PRO A 381 9.24 -30.80 19.16
CA PRO A 381 9.64 -32.05 18.52
C PRO A 381 9.32 -32.10 17.02
N GLY A 382 10.27 -32.56 16.19
CA GLY A 382 10.12 -32.62 14.73
C GLY A 382 10.26 -31.28 13.99
N ALA A 383 10.42 -30.15 14.67
CA ALA A 383 10.81 -28.88 14.06
C ALA A 383 12.33 -28.69 14.03
N LYS A 384 12.83 -28.07 12.95
CA LYS A 384 14.22 -27.61 12.79
C LYS A 384 14.22 -26.11 12.53
N ALA A 385 15.26 -25.42 12.96
CA ALA A 385 15.48 -24.02 12.63
C ALA A 385 16.86 -23.77 12.02
N LYS A 386 16.93 -22.77 11.14
CA LYS A 386 18.15 -22.09 10.71
C LYS A 386 17.99 -20.59 10.96
N ILE A 387 19.09 -19.90 11.22
CA ILE A 387 19.13 -18.44 11.35
C ILE A 387 20.00 -17.94 10.21
N ILE A 388 19.48 -16.98 9.43
CA ILE A 388 20.12 -16.47 8.21
C ILE A 388 20.42 -14.99 8.38
N ASP A 389 21.65 -14.55 8.14
CA ASP A 389 22.03 -13.14 8.25
C ASP A 389 21.46 -12.29 7.10
N GLN A 390 21.64 -10.97 7.18
CA GLN A 390 21.19 -10.03 6.15
C GLN A 390 21.88 -10.16 4.79
N TYR A 391 22.95 -10.96 4.69
CA TYR A 391 23.71 -11.24 3.47
C TYR A 391 23.36 -12.62 2.87
N GLY A 392 22.57 -13.44 3.57
CA GLY A 392 22.11 -14.77 3.14
C GLY A 392 22.89 -15.94 3.75
N ASN A 393 23.89 -15.70 4.60
CA ASN A 393 24.72 -16.73 5.22
C ASN A 393 24.00 -17.39 6.41
N GLU A 394 24.30 -18.66 6.70
CA GLU A 394 23.83 -19.29 7.94
C GLU A 394 24.61 -18.80 9.15
N VAL A 395 23.91 -18.26 10.15
CA VAL A 395 24.48 -17.91 11.46
C VAL A 395 24.84 -19.20 12.21
N THR A 396 26.07 -19.27 12.72
CA THR A 396 26.63 -20.42 13.44
C THR A 396 26.97 -20.15 14.90
N GLU A 397 26.78 -18.91 15.36
CA GLU A 397 27.12 -18.46 16.71
C GLU A 397 25.86 -18.15 17.54
N HIS A 398 25.93 -18.37 18.85
CA HIS A 398 24.89 -17.94 19.79
C HIS A 398 24.96 -16.42 19.99
N GLU A 399 23.91 -15.80 20.51
CA GLU A 399 23.76 -14.32 20.65
C GLU A 399 23.76 -13.51 19.34
N THR A 400 24.07 -14.12 18.18
CA THR A 400 24.02 -13.44 16.88
C THR A 400 22.59 -13.45 16.31
N PRO A 401 22.01 -12.28 15.96
CA PRO A 401 20.67 -12.19 15.39
C PRO A 401 20.64 -12.49 13.89
N GLY A 402 19.51 -13.03 13.40
CA GLY A 402 19.22 -13.17 11.97
C GLY A 402 17.77 -13.62 11.68
N GLU A 403 17.38 -13.71 10.41
CA GLU A 403 16.07 -14.18 9.96
C GLU A 403 15.86 -15.66 10.32
N LEU A 404 14.76 -15.98 11.01
CA LEU A 404 14.39 -17.37 11.31
C LEU A 404 13.80 -18.09 10.09
N TYR A 405 14.39 -19.22 9.76
CA TYR A 405 13.91 -20.20 8.77
C TYR A 405 13.48 -21.46 9.51
N VAL A 406 12.28 -21.98 9.22
CA VAL A 406 11.70 -23.15 9.91
C VAL A 406 11.40 -24.29 8.93
N GLN A 407 11.74 -25.52 9.31
CA GLN A 407 11.30 -26.74 8.63
C GLN A 407 10.64 -27.64 9.68
N ALA A 408 9.33 -27.88 9.54
CA ALA A 408 8.54 -28.66 10.51
C ALA A 408 7.29 -29.27 9.83
N PRO A 409 6.73 -30.39 10.35
CA PRO A 409 5.57 -31.05 9.73
C PRO A 409 4.27 -30.23 9.79
N ASN A 410 4.21 -29.20 10.62
CA ASN A 410 3.10 -28.24 10.71
C ASN A 410 3.24 -27.01 9.78
N VAL A 411 4.31 -26.91 8.98
CA VAL A 411 4.44 -25.89 7.93
C VAL A 411 3.40 -26.13 6.82
N VAL A 412 2.66 -25.08 6.48
CA VAL A 412 1.46 -25.14 5.64
C VAL A 412 1.72 -25.45 4.16
N LEU A 413 0.65 -25.77 3.42
CA LEU A 413 0.70 -25.99 1.97
C LEU A 413 1.17 -24.75 1.21
N GLY A 414 0.64 -23.58 1.59
CA GLY A 414 0.96 -22.28 1.01
C GLY A 414 -0.17 -21.27 1.20
N TYR A 415 -0.11 -20.18 0.46
CA TYR A 415 -1.20 -19.22 0.27
C TYR A 415 -2.07 -19.60 -0.93
N LEU A 416 -3.39 -19.46 -0.79
CA LEU A 416 -4.35 -19.68 -1.87
C LEU A 416 -4.25 -18.54 -2.91
N HIS A 417 -4.16 -18.91 -4.21
CA HIS A 417 -4.10 -17.99 -5.36
C HIS A 417 -3.09 -16.82 -5.21
N ASN A 418 -1.89 -17.12 -4.69
CA ASN A 418 -0.85 -16.11 -4.47
C ASN A 418 0.56 -16.70 -4.63
N GLU A 419 0.90 -17.01 -5.87
CA GLU A 419 2.15 -17.65 -6.30
C GLU A 419 3.37 -16.82 -5.88
N LYS A 420 3.26 -15.48 -5.97
CA LYS A 420 4.30 -14.55 -5.51
C LYS A 420 4.57 -14.71 -4.01
N ALA A 421 3.53 -14.64 -3.17
CA ALA A 421 3.69 -14.83 -1.73
C ALA A 421 4.22 -16.24 -1.40
N ASN A 422 3.84 -17.25 -2.17
CA ASN A 422 4.36 -18.60 -2.02
C ASN A 422 5.87 -18.67 -2.28
N ALA A 423 6.35 -18.12 -3.41
CA ALA A 423 7.76 -18.10 -3.77
C ALA A 423 8.62 -17.27 -2.80
N GLU A 424 8.08 -16.16 -2.27
CA GLU A 424 8.77 -15.31 -1.29
C GLU A 424 8.89 -15.96 0.10
N THR A 425 7.86 -16.70 0.54
CA THR A 425 7.74 -17.24 1.90
C THR A 425 8.24 -18.68 2.06
N PHE A 426 8.06 -19.53 1.05
CA PHE A 426 8.41 -20.95 1.12
C PHE A 426 9.52 -21.28 0.13
N VAL A 427 10.76 -21.22 0.61
CA VAL A 427 11.96 -21.41 -0.21
C VAL A 427 12.48 -22.83 -0.14
N TRP A 428 13.13 -23.28 -1.21
CA TRP A 428 13.84 -24.55 -1.24
C TRP A 428 15.33 -24.34 -0.99
N ARG A 429 15.92 -25.19 -0.15
CA ARG A 429 17.36 -25.35 0.04
C ARG A 429 17.71 -26.83 -0.15
N GLU A 430 19.00 -27.18 -0.12
CA GLU A 430 19.49 -28.55 -0.32
C GLU A 430 18.83 -29.59 0.60
N ASP A 431 18.50 -29.18 1.83
CA ASP A 431 17.83 -30.00 2.85
C ASP A 431 16.28 -29.86 2.86
N GLY A 432 15.70 -29.33 1.78
CA GLY A 432 14.26 -29.34 1.52
C GLY A 432 13.57 -27.98 1.59
N ARG A 433 12.26 -28.00 1.84
CA ARG A 433 11.42 -26.79 1.92
C ARG A 433 11.54 -26.14 3.29
N TRP A 434 11.75 -24.82 3.31
CA TRP A 434 11.86 -23.97 4.50
C TRP A 434 10.86 -22.81 4.44
N LEU A 435 10.23 -22.54 5.59
CA LEU A 435 9.40 -21.37 5.83
C LEU A 435 10.28 -20.20 6.29
N ARG A 436 10.31 -19.12 5.52
CA ARG A 436 10.87 -17.83 5.92
C ARG A 436 9.85 -17.08 6.77
N THR A 437 10.19 -16.80 8.01
CA THR A 437 9.25 -16.15 8.94
C THR A 437 9.19 -14.63 8.77
N GLY A 438 10.29 -14.00 8.33
CA GLY A 438 10.47 -12.55 8.36
C GLY A 438 10.64 -11.96 9.78
N ASP A 439 10.85 -12.82 10.79
CA ASP A 439 11.14 -12.48 12.17
C ASP A 439 12.65 -12.61 12.43
N GLU A 440 13.24 -11.63 13.12
CA GLU A 440 14.63 -11.70 13.58
C GLU A 440 14.69 -12.41 14.94
N VAL A 441 15.58 -13.39 15.07
CA VAL A 441 15.76 -14.16 16.31
C VAL A 441 17.24 -14.32 16.65
N LEU A 442 17.52 -14.58 17.92
CA LEU A 442 18.82 -15.07 18.41
C LEU A 442 18.62 -16.26 19.37
N VAL A 443 19.68 -17.05 19.56
CA VAL A 443 19.66 -18.22 20.46
C VAL A 443 20.57 -17.97 21.66
N ARG A 444 20.05 -18.28 22.85
CA ARG A 444 20.80 -18.35 24.11
C ARG A 444 20.70 -19.77 24.69
N LYS A 445 21.51 -20.06 25.71
CA LYS A 445 21.36 -21.29 26.50
C LYS A 445 20.71 -21.00 27.85
N SER A 446 19.81 -21.88 28.28
CA SER A 446 19.29 -21.88 29.65
C SER A 446 20.38 -22.23 30.66
N ALA A 447 20.10 -22.07 31.96
CA ALA A 447 20.98 -22.57 33.02
C ALA A 447 21.17 -24.10 32.97
N ARG A 448 20.27 -24.83 32.27
CA ARG A 448 20.36 -26.27 32.02
C ARG A 448 21.16 -26.61 30.73
N GLY A 449 21.61 -25.60 29.99
CA GLY A 449 22.44 -25.75 28.78
C GLY A 449 21.66 -25.95 27.48
N PHE A 450 20.34 -25.91 27.50
CA PHE A 450 19.49 -26.12 26.31
C PHE A 450 19.21 -24.82 25.56
N GLU A 451 18.98 -24.95 24.25
CA GLU A 451 18.82 -23.81 23.34
C GLU A 451 17.44 -23.15 23.49
N HIS A 452 17.46 -21.83 23.64
CA HIS A 452 16.30 -20.98 23.86
C HIS A 452 16.29 -19.84 22.84
N PHE A 453 15.19 -19.72 22.11
CA PHE A 453 15.00 -18.71 21.09
C PHE A 453 14.44 -17.42 21.71
N PHE A 454 14.97 -16.29 21.27
CA PHE A 454 14.50 -14.95 21.60
C PHE A 454 14.10 -14.28 20.29
N VAL A 455 12.80 -14.00 20.16
CA VAL A 455 12.27 -13.23 19.02
C VAL A 455 12.53 -11.76 19.31
N VAL A 456 13.31 -11.11 18.45
CA VAL A 456 13.77 -9.73 18.62
C VAL A 456 12.64 -8.77 18.20
N ASP A 457 12.31 -8.75 16.91
CA ASP A 457 11.05 -8.22 16.36
C ASP A 457 10.91 -8.73 14.91
N ARG A 458 9.90 -8.26 14.17
CA ARG A 458 9.84 -8.44 12.71
C ARG A 458 10.90 -7.60 12.02
N ILE A 459 11.61 -8.17 11.05
CA ILE A 459 12.68 -7.49 10.28
C ILE A 459 12.18 -6.19 9.62
N LYS A 460 10.90 -6.17 9.20
CA LYS A 460 10.23 -5.00 8.60
C LYS A 460 9.69 -3.97 9.62
N GLU A 461 9.79 -4.25 10.92
CA GLU A 461 9.29 -3.40 12.02
C GLU A 461 10.43 -2.93 12.97
N LEU A 462 11.61 -3.57 12.92
CA LEU A 462 12.85 -3.09 13.52
C LEU A 462 13.15 -1.64 13.10
N ILE A 463 13.42 -0.81 14.10
CA ILE A 463 13.68 0.62 13.95
C ILE A 463 15.17 0.81 13.69
N LYS A 464 15.53 1.37 12.53
CA LYS A 464 16.93 1.47 12.12
C LYS A 464 17.56 2.76 12.63
N VAL A 465 18.15 2.70 13.82
CA VAL A 465 18.75 3.85 14.54
C VAL A 465 20.28 3.83 14.39
N LYS A 466 20.82 4.64 13.47
CA LYS A 466 22.27 4.77 13.21
C LYS A 466 22.98 3.45 12.87
N GLY A 467 22.27 2.55 12.18
CA GLY A 467 22.77 1.20 11.86
C GLY A 467 22.53 0.16 12.95
N HIS A 468 22.10 0.56 14.15
CA HIS A 468 21.55 -0.38 15.14
C HIS A 468 20.10 -0.71 14.79
N GLN A 469 19.72 -1.97 14.94
CA GLN A 469 18.32 -2.40 14.87
C GLN A 469 17.73 -2.36 16.26
N VAL A 470 16.72 -1.52 16.47
CA VAL A 470 16.00 -1.37 17.75
C VAL A 470 14.65 -2.04 17.62
N ALA A 471 14.38 -3.04 18.45
CA ALA A 471 13.08 -3.68 18.54
C ALA A 471 12.06 -2.74 19.19
N PRO A 472 10.96 -2.36 18.49
CA PRO A 472 9.80 -1.76 19.14
C PRO A 472 9.36 -2.51 20.39
N ALA A 473 9.29 -3.84 20.32
CA ALA A 473 8.82 -4.70 21.41
C ALA A 473 9.60 -4.54 22.73
N GLU A 474 10.93 -4.36 22.67
CA GLU A 474 11.77 -4.16 23.86
C GLU A 474 11.43 -2.85 24.57
N LEU A 475 11.15 -1.80 23.80
CA LEU A 475 10.74 -0.51 24.34
C LEU A 475 9.30 -0.52 24.83
N GLU A 476 8.40 -1.21 24.13
CA GLU A 476 7.01 -1.42 24.57
C GLU A 476 6.96 -2.13 25.94
N ALA A 477 7.73 -3.20 26.11
CA ALA A 477 7.89 -3.91 27.38
C ALA A 477 8.38 -3.01 28.51
N HIS A 478 9.45 -2.24 28.29
CA HIS A 478 9.99 -1.31 29.29
C HIS A 478 9.04 -0.17 29.64
N LEU A 479 8.26 0.29 28.67
CA LEU A 479 7.26 1.34 28.88
C LEU A 479 6.10 0.88 29.77
N LEU A 480 5.69 -0.39 29.65
CA LEU A 480 4.68 -1.01 30.51
C LEU A 480 5.15 -1.20 31.96
N ASP A 481 6.45 -1.00 32.23
CA ASP A 481 6.99 -1.04 33.58
C ASP A 481 6.71 0.24 34.39
N HIS A 482 6.47 1.36 33.69
CA HIS A 482 6.30 2.67 34.30
C HIS A 482 4.89 2.84 34.91
N PRO A 483 4.74 3.31 36.18
CA PRO A 483 3.46 3.33 36.89
C PRO A 483 2.36 4.13 36.16
N TYR A 484 2.72 5.16 35.40
CA TYR A 484 1.75 5.99 34.66
C TYR A 484 1.26 5.39 33.32
N VAL A 485 1.77 4.21 32.92
CA VAL A 485 1.48 3.59 31.61
C VAL A 485 0.66 2.30 31.78
N ALA A 486 -0.54 2.25 31.20
CA ALA A 486 -1.41 1.06 31.18
C ALA A 486 -1.33 0.27 29.86
N ASP A 487 -0.89 0.89 28.77
CA ASP A 487 -0.66 0.22 27.49
C ASP A 487 0.37 1.01 26.68
N SER A 488 1.09 0.36 25.76
CA SER A 488 2.10 1.01 24.94
C SER A 488 2.17 0.46 23.51
N ALA A 489 2.70 1.28 22.61
CA ALA A 489 3.12 0.87 21.27
C ALA A 489 4.25 1.77 20.78
N VAL A 490 5.30 1.18 20.21
CA VAL A 490 6.45 1.91 19.68
C VAL A 490 6.50 1.72 18.16
N ILE A 491 6.91 2.78 17.47
CA ILE A 491 7.15 2.75 16.02
C ILE A 491 8.43 3.51 15.68
N GLY A 492 9.10 3.06 14.62
CA GLY A 492 10.10 3.87 13.95
C GLY A 492 9.42 5.03 13.25
N ILE A 493 9.90 6.24 13.53
CA ILE A 493 9.64 7.43 12.72
C ILE A 493 10.96 7.88 12.09
N VAL A 494 10.89 8.45 10.89
CA VAL A 494 12.08 8.94 10.19
C VAL A 494 12.77 10.03 11.02
N ASP A 495 14.05 9.82 11.32
CA ASP A 495 14.94 10.79 11.94
C ASP A 495 16.08 11.14 11.01
N GLU A 496 16.35 12.43 10.99
CA GLU A 496 17.30 13.08 10.11
C GLU A 496 18.73 12.52 10.23
N ARG A 497 19.20 12.24 11.46
CA ARG A 497 20.59 11.86 11.72
C ARG A 497 20.75 10.39 12.12
N ALA A 498 19.65 9.70 12.36
CA ALA A 498 19.63 8.29 12.74
C ALA A 498 19.01 7.37 11.68
N GLY A 499 18.36 7.90 10.64
CA GLY A 499 17.53 7.13 9.71
C GLY A 499 16.12 6.98 10.28
N GLU A 500 16.01 6.27 11.40
CA GLU A 500 14.81 6.27 12.24
C GLU A 500 15.14 6.52 13.72
N VAL A 501 14.14 6.94 14.48
CA VAL A 501 14.14 6.92 15.96
C VAL A 501 12.83 6.33 16.49
N PRO A 502 12.83 5.76 17.70
CA PRO A 502 11.61 5.33 18.37
C PRO A 502 10.71 6.52 18.77
N LEU A 503 9.43 6.45 18.38
CA LEU A 503 8.33 7.21 18.97
C LEU A 503 7.44 6.23 19.74
N ALA A 504 7.05 6.58 20.95
CA ALA A 504 6.10 5.81 21.75
C ALA A 504 4.69 6.42 21.74
N PHE A 505 3.70 5.56 21.69
CA PHE A 505 2.33 5.83 22.12
C PHE A 505 2.10 5.13 23.47
N ILE A 506 1.43 5.80 24.39
CA ILE A 506 1.06 5.27 25.70
C ILE A 506 -0.43 5.51 25.99
N VAL A 507 -1.04 4.62 26.77
CA VAL A 507 -2.34 4.82 27.41
C VAL A 507 -2.09 5.06 28.90
N LYS A 508 -2.78 6.04 29.50
CA LYS A 508 -2.59 6.40 30.91
C LYS A 508 -3.13 5.33 31.85
N SER A 509 -2.37 5.03 32.90
CA SER A 509 -2.85 4.20 34.01
C SER A 509 -3.79 4.99 34.95
N ARG A 510 -4.39 4.29 35.92
CA ARG A 510 -5.19 4.92 36.98
C ARG A 510 -4.35 5.74 37.95
N GLU A 511 -3.08 5.37 38.12
CA GLU A 511 -2.11 6.09 38.97
C GLU A 511 -1.69 7.43 38.35
N ALA A 512 -1.89 7.58 37.04
CA ALA A 512 -1.73 8.83 36.31
C ALA A 512 -2.95 9.79 36.40
N ASN A 513 -4.03 9.41 37.11
CA ASN A 513 -5.22 10.26 37.24
C ASN A 513 -4.90 11.55 37.99
N GLY A 514 -5.21 12.70 37.37
CA GLY A 514 -4.91 14.03 37.92
C GLY A 514 -3.50 14.53 37.63
N ILE A 515 -2.63 13.72 37.03
CA ILE A 515 -1.31 14.12 36.54
C ILE A 515 -1.44 14.66 35.10
N SER A 516 -0.68 15.71 34.76
CA SER A 516 -0.73 16.27 33.41
C SER A 516 -0.04 15.36 32.39
N ASP A 517 -0.53 15.36 31.14
CA ASP A 517 0.09 14.58 30.06
C ASP A 517 1.55 14.97 29.82
N GLN A 518 1.95 16.22 30.12
CA GLN A 518 3.33 16.69 29.98
C GLN A 518 4.25 16.06 31.04
N ASP A 519 3.78 15.95 32.29
CA ASP A 519 4.55 15.34 33.38
C ASP A 519 4.69 13.83 33.18
N ILE A 520 3.63 13.18 32.67
CA ILE A 520 3.66 11.75 32.31
C ILE A 520 4.65 11.49 31.18
N VAL A 521 4.59 12.29 30.10
CA VAL A 521 5.54 12.23 28.99
C VAL A 521 6.98 12.40 29.47
N LYS A 522 7.22 13.38 30.35
CA LYS A 522 8.55 13.63 30.93
C LYS A 522 9.05 12.43 31.75
N ALA A 523 8.24 11.92 32.69
CA ALA A 523 8.61 10.78 33.52
C ALA A 523 8.91 9.53 32.68
N VAL A 524 8.12 9.29 31.62
CA VAL A 524 8.34 8.19 30.67
C VAL A 524 9.65 8.35 29.88
N HIS A 525 10.00 9.57 29.47
CA HIS A 525 11.31 9.85 28.86
C HIS A 525 12.46 9.53 29.84
N GLU A 526 12.41 10.08 31.05
CA GLU A 526 13.44 9.86 32.09
C GLU A 526 13.61 8.37 32.42
N HIS A 527 12.51 7.62 32.53
CA HIS A 527 12.53 6.17 32.76
C HIS A 527 13.18 5.35 31.64
N VAL A 528 13.02 5.74 30.37
CA VAL A 528 13.73 5.07 29.26
C VAL A 528 15.20 5.46 29.24
N GLU A 529 15.53 6.74 29.46
CA GLU A 529 16.90 7.25 29.37
C GLU A 529 17.81 6.74 30.49
N GLN A 530 17.26 6.48 31.69
CA GLN A 530 17.98 5.88 32.82
C GLN A 530 18.30 4.39 32.63
N HIS A 531 17.47 3.64 31.89
CA HIS A 531 17.52 2.17 31.88
C HIS A 531 17.92 1.53 30.54
N LYS A 532 17.83 2.26 29.41
CA LYS A 532 18.13 1.71 28.07
C LYS A 532 19.24 2.49 27.36
N ALA A 533 19.96 1.81 26.47
CA ALA A 533 21.06 2.40 25.71
C ALA A 533 20.62 3.57 24.81
N ARG A 534 21.52 4.53 24.55
CA ARG A 534 21.24 5.82 23.88
C ARG A 534 20.62 5.73 22.48
N HIS A 535 20.78 4.61 21.78
CA HIS A 535 20.13 4.36 20.48
C HIS A 535 18.68 3.89 20.62
N LYS A 536 18.23 3.43 21.80
CA LYS A 536 16.85 3.01 22.10
C LYS A 536 15.99 4.13 22.71
N TRP A 537 16.58 5.28 23.04
CA TRP A 537 15.86 6.42 23.62
C TRP A 537 14.73 6.92 22.69
N LEU A 538 13.60 7.33 23.26
CA LEU A 538 12.37 7.71 22.55
C LEU A 538 12.47 9.10 21.88
N LYS A 539 13.45 9.31 21.01
CA LYS A 539 13.72 10.61 20.39
C LYS A 539 12.63 11.11 19.43
N GLY A 540 11.72 10.23 18.99
CA GLY A 540 10.50 10.65 18.31
C GLY A 540 9.45 11.26 19.24
N GLY A 541 9.66 11.16 20.55
CA GLY A 541 8.77 11.62 21.60
C GLY A 541 7.79 10.54 22.06
N VAL A 542 6.95 10.93 23.01
CA VAL A 542 5.83 10.14 23.52
C VAL A 542 4.51 10.81 23.10
N ARG A 543 3.46 10.01 22.89
CA ARG A 543 2.09 10.44 22.59
C ARG A 543 1.11 9.72 23.51
N VAL A 544 0.16 10.45 24.09
CA VAL A 544 -0.91 9.85 24.88
C VAL A 544 -2.09 9.51 23.95
N LEU A 545 -2.64 8.31 24.08
CA LEU A 545 -3.87 7.86 23.42
C LEU A 545 -4.84 7.29 24.45
N ASP A 546 -6.13 7.25 24.10
CA ASP A 546 -7.15 6.55 24.89
C ASP A 546 -7.03 5.02 24.75
N VAL A 547 -6.56 4.53 23.59
CA VAL A 547 -6.39 3.10 23.31
C VAL A 547 -5.32 2.85 22.24
N ILE A 548 -4.51 1.79 22.41
CA ILE A 548 -3.58 1.31 21.38
C ILE A 548 -4.36 0.46 20.36
N PRO A 549 -4.33 0.77 19.05
CA PRO A 549 -5.03 -0.01 18.04
C PRO A 549 -4.37 -1.38 17.87
N LYS A 550 -5.10 -2.44 18.22
CA LYS A 550 -4.66 -3.84 18.16
C LYS A 550 -5.64 -4.67 17.35
N SER A 551 -5.12 -5.73 16.74
CA SER A 551 -5.94 -6.79 16.12
C SER A 551 -6.67 -7.62 17.19
N PRO A 552 -7.69 -8.42 16.82
CA PRO A 552 -8.35 -9.34 17.75
C PRO A 552 -7.43 -10.38 18.41
N SER A 553 -6.24 -10.65 17.85
CA SER A 553 -5.21 -11.50 18.45
C SER A 553 -4.15 -10.72 19.26
N GLY A 554 -4.42 -9.46 19.62
CA GLY A 554 -3.57 -8.62 20.46
C GLY A 554 -2.40 -7.93 19.75
N LYS A 555 -2.08 -8.30 18.49
CA LYS A 555 -0.97 -7.69 17.73
C LYS A 555 -1.25 -6.21 17.44
N ILE A 556 -0.28 -5.34 17.73
CA ILE A 556 -0.36 -3.89 17.49
C ILE A 556 -0.47 -3.60 15.99
N LEU A 557 -1.47 -2.79 15.62
CA LEU A 557 -1.71 -2.36 14.24
C LEU A 557 -0.83 -1.14 13.92
N ARG A 558 0.50 -1.33 13.92
CA ARG A 558 1.50 -0.26 13.73
C ARG A 558 1.28 0.58 12.46
N ARG A 559 0.61 0.05 11.42
CA ARG A 559 0.14 0.81 10.24
C ARG A 559 -0.79 1.97 10.60
N ILE A 560 -1.72 1.78 11.53
CA ILE A 560 -2.67 2.80 11.98
C ILE A 560 -1.93 3.87 12.80
N LEU A 561 -0.99 3.46 13.65
CA LEU A 561 -0.14 4.37 14.42
C LEU A 561 0.81 5.19 13.53
N LYS A 562 1.46 4.57 12.54
CA LYS A 562 2.27 5.29 11.53
C LYS A 562 1.40 6.28 10.72
N ALA A 563 0.17 5.89 10.34
CA ALA A 563 -0.78 6.82 9.70
C ALA A 563 -1.20 7.99 10.61
N LYS A 564 -1.39 7.75 11.92
CA LYS A 564 -1.61 8.81 12.92
C LYS A 564 -0.43 9.78 12.99
N VAL A 565 0.82 9.32 13.15
CA VAL A 565 1.99 10.22 13.17
C VAL A 565 2.12 11.03 11.87
N VAL A 566 1.83 10.42 10.72
CA VAL A 566 1.83 11.12 9.42
C VAL A 566 0.75 12.21 9.35
N ALA A 567 -0.35 12.05 10.07
CA ALA A 567 -1.40 13.07 10.22
C ALA A 567 -1.16 14.08 11.37
N GLU A 568 -0.26 13.79 12.32
CA GLU A 568 -0.07 14.56 13.57
C GLU A 568 1.03 15.65 13.51
N LYS A 569 1.91 15.69 12.50
CA LYS A 569 2.99 16.70 12.45
C LYS A 569 2.48 18.08 11.97
N PRO A 570 2.48 19.10 12.85
CA PRO A 570 3.07 20.38 12.48
C PRO A 570 3.91 21.06 13.59
N VAL A 571 4.68 22.08 13.17
CA VAL A 571 5.37 23.14 13.97
C VAL A 571 6.54 22.73 14.91
N ALA A 572 7.64 23.51 14.81
CA ALA A 572 8.67 23.63 15.85
C ALA A 572 8.64 25.04 16.46
N LYS A 573 8.67 25.15 17.79
CA LYS A 573 8.76 26.43 18.51
C LYS A 573 10.21 26.82 18.76
N LEU A 574 10.50 28.12 18.66
CA LEU A 574 11.66 28.74 19.30
C LEU A 574 11.17 29.74 20.37
N SER A 575 11.68 29.60 21.58
CA SER A 575 11.73 30.70 22.55
C SER A 575 12.95 30.53 23.45
N LYS A 576 13.72 31.61 23.61
CA LYS A 576 13.96 32.25 24.91
C LYS A 576 14.82 33.52 24.79
N ASN A 577 14.31 34.56 25.44
CA ASN A 577 14.98 35.60 26.22
C ASN A 577 16.17 36.40 25.64
N SER A 578 15.96 37.71 25.60
CA SER A 578 16.84 38.67 26.29
C SER A 578 16.01 39.85 26.84
N GLN A 579 16.40 40.37 28.01
CA GLN A 579 15.91 41.63 28.57
C GLN A 579 16.79 42.77 28.00
N ASP A 580 16.22 43.95 27.73
CA ASP A 580 16.59 45.25 28.34
C ASP A 580 15.99 46.44 27.54
N GLY A 581 16.04 47.65 28.10
CA GLY A 581 16.06 48.88 27.28
C GLY A 581 14.80 49.76 27.30
N SER A 582 14.78 50.68 28.26
CA SER A 582 13.88 51.83 28.42
C SER A 582 13.85 52.88 27.27
N GLN A 583 12.83 53.76 27.29
CA GLN A 583 12.73 55.10 26.63
C GLN A 583 12.49 55.11 25.10
N SER A 584 11.77 56.07 24.48
CA SER A 584 11.07 57.30 24.94
C SER A 584 10.02 57.84 23.93
N ALA A 585 9.21 58.82 24.39
CA ALA A 585 8.65 59.97 23.65
C ALA A 585 7.49 59.82 22.62
N LEU A 586 6.58 60.80 22.68
CA LEU A 586 5.57 61.17 21.68
C LEU A 586 6.19 62.11 20.62
N ALA A 587 5.58 62.25 19.44
CA ALA A 587 4.93 63.51 18.97
C ALA A 587 4.65 63.59 17.44
N ASP A 588 3.57 64.33 17.13
CA ASP A 588 3.33 65.26 16.00
C ASP A 588 3.33 64.90 14.49
N THR A 589 2.09 64.85 13.97
CA THR A 589 1.42 65.82 13.06
C THR A 589 2.08 66.46 11.80
N THR A 590 1.25 66.52 10.72
CA THR A 590 1.30 67.44 9.53
C THR A 590 2.48 67.29 8.54
N SER A 591 2.40 67.60 7.23
CA SER A 591 1.45 68.30 6.33
C SER A 591 1.47 67.66 4.91
N ARG A 592 0.43 67.71 4.05
CA ARG A 592 0.17 68.71 2.97
C ARG A 592 1.43 69.26 2.27
N ASP A 593 1.52 69.47 0.96
CA ASP A 593 0.65 69.24 -0.23
C ASP A 593 1.60 69.12 -1.47
N GLN A 594 1.26 68.98 -2.76
CA GLN A 594 0.03 69.21 -3.56
C GLN A 594 0.04 68.36 -4.87
N PHE A 595 -0.78 68.70 -5.87
CA PHE A 595 -0.73 68.27 -7.28
C PHE A 595 -0.74 69.52 -8.19
N ASP A 596 -0.38 69.37 -9.48
CA ASP A 596 -0.83 70.32 -10.51
C ASP A 596 -1.33 69.61 -11.78
N ASN A 597 -2.18 70.30 -12.55
CA ASN A 597 -3.09 69.77 -13.60
C ASN A 597 -2.43 69.88 -15.01
N ASP A 598 -3.00 69.55 -16.19
CA ASP A 598 -4.34 69.21 -16.72
C ASP A 598 -4.13 68.61 -18.15
N PRO A 599 -5.08 68.57 -19.13
CA PRO A 599 -6.42 67.98 -19.16
C PRO A 599 -6.57 66.85 -20.20
N SER A 600 -7.43 65.87 -19.90
CA SER A 600 -8.32 65.27 -20.93
C SER A 600 -9.61 64.78 -20.26
N GLY A 601 -10.47 65.73 -19.91
CA GLY A 601 -11.70 65.50 -19.15
C GLY A 601 -12.69 64.60 -19.89
N SER A 602 -12.92 63.40 -19.36
CA SER A 602 -14.10 62.61 -19.73
C SER A 602 -15.35 63.12 -19.02
N PHE A 603 -16.50 62.84 -19.63
CA PHE A 603 -17.89 62.95 -19.18
C PHE A 603 -18.17 62.99 -17.64
N LEU A 604 -17.39 62.29 -16.83
CA LEU A 604 -17.52 62.22 -15.37
C LEU A 604 -17.33 63.57 -14.64
N ALA A 605 -16.48 64.48 -15.17
CA ALA A 605 -16.24 65.77 -14.54
C ALA A 605 -17.49 66.69 -14.58
N GLN A 606 -18.23 66.66 -15.69
CA GLN A 606 -19.48 67.39 -15.86
C GLN A 606 -20.56 66.85 -14.91
N ALA A 607 -20.72 65.52 -14.86
CA ALA A 607 -21.69 64.85 -14.01
C ALA A 607 -21.49 65.15 -12.50
N TYR A 608 -20.25 65.36 -12.05
CA TYR A 608 -19.96 65.74 -10.66
C TYR A 608 -20.38 67.19 -10.34
N LEU A 609 -20.25 68.11 -11.30
CA LEU A 609 -20.70 69.51 -11.16
C LEU A 609 -22.23 69.62 -11.20
N ASP A 610 -22.89 68.83 -12.05
CA ASP A 610 -24.36 68.78 -12.13
C ASP A 610 -24.98 68.17 -10.85
N LEU A 611 -24.36 67.14 -10.26
CA LEU A 611 -24.78 66.61 -8.95
C LEU A 611 -24.59 67.60 -7.80
N ARG A 612 -23.59 68.49 -7.87
CA ARG A 612 -23.26 69.43 -6.79
C ARG A 612 -24.06 70.74 -6.86
N SER A 613 -24.58 71.09 -8.04
CA SER A 613 -25.40 72.29 -8.26
C SER A 613 -26.90 72.11 -7.96
N GLY A 614 -27.33 70.89 -7.62
CA GLY A 614 -28.69 70.60 -7.14
C GLY A 614 -29.79 70.67 -8.20
N ASN A 615 -29.42 70.76 -9.49
CA ASN A 615 -30.35 71.02 -10.58
C ASN A 615 -30.48 69.79 -11.49
N LEU A 616 -31.35 68.85 -11.10
CA LEU A 616 -31.68 67.67 -11.91
C LEU A 616 -33.20 67.51 -12.07
N SER A 617 -33.78 68.46 -12.82
CA SER A 617 -35.09 68.25 -13.44
C SER A 617 -34.99 67.18 -14.54
N THR A 618 -35.65 66.05 -14.31
CA THR A 618 -36.18 65.16 -15.35
C THR A 618 -35.26 64.80 -16.53
N SER A 619 -34.46 63.73 -16.35
CA SER A 619 -34.57 62.61 -17.29
C SER A 619 -34.67 61.29 -16.51
N SER A 620 -35.90 60.82 -16.31
CA SER A 620 -36.15 59.55 -15.62
C SER A 620 -35.49 58.38 -16.34
N THR A 621 -35.31 58.48 -17.65
CA THR A 621 -34.62 57.49 -18.49
C THR A 621 -33.16 57.27 -18.08
N TRP A 622 -32.37 58.31 -17.81
CA TRP A 622 -30.95 58.14 -17.43
C TRP A 622 -30.78 57.69 -15.99
N THR A 623 -31.57 58.20 -15.04
CA THR A 623 -31.52 57.71 -13.65
C THR A 623 -32.07 56.29 -13.53
N THR A 624 -33.13 55.93 -14.25
CA THR A 624 -33.62 54.55 -14.32
C THR A 624 -32.69 53.64 -15.11
N ALA A 625 -32.02 54.10 -16.17
CA ALA A 625 -31.01 53.30 -16.87
C ALA A 625 -29.76 53.07 -16.01
N ALA A 626 -29.27 54.09 -15.29
CA ALA A 626 -28.15 53.96 -14.36
C ALA A 626 -28.52 53.05 -13.18
N LEU A 627 -29.71 53.21 -12.60
CA LEU A 627 -30.21 52.36 -11.53
C LEU A 627 -30.45 50.91 -12.02
N ALA A 628 -30.99 50.73 -13.22
CA ALA A 628 -31.16 49.42 -13.84
C ALA A 628 -29.81 48.78 -14.18
N ALA A 629 -28.80 49.55 -14.60
CA ALA A 629 -27.44 49.06 -14.81
C ALA A 629 -26.77 48.68 -13.48
N VAL A 630 -26.93 49.47 -12.41
CA VAL A 630 -26.43 49.14 -11.07
C VAL A 630 -27.13 47.90 -10.51
N ILE A 631 -28.46 47.77 -10.68
CA ILE A 631 -29.23 46.59 -10.28
C ILE A 631 -28.82 45.38 -11.12
N ALA A 632 -28.67 45.51 -12.43
CA ALA A 632 -28.24 44.44 -13.31
C ALA A 632 -26.80 43.99 -13.00
N LEU A 633 -25.87 44.92 -12.76
CA LEU A 633 -24.49 44.61 -12.33
C LEU A 633 -24.46 43.99 -10.92
N SER A 634 -25.35 44.40 -10.01
CA SER A 634 -25.46 43.82 -8.67
C SER A 634 -26.06 42.41 -8.70
N LEU A 635 -27.09 42.18 -9.53
CA LEU A 635 -27.66 40.85 -9.81
C LEU A 635 -26.64 39.94 -10.51
N LEU A 636 -25.95 40.46 -11.52
CA LEU A 636 -24.88 39.75 -12.22
C LEU A 636 -23.75 39.39 -11.24
N ASN A 637 -23.36 40.31 -10.37
CA ASN A 637 -22.37 40.05 -9.32
C ASN A 637 -22.88 39.04 -8.29
N TYR A 638 -24.15 39.08 -7.90
CA TYR A 638 -24.77 38.12 -6.97
C TYR A 638 -24.88 36.71 -7.56
N VAL A 639 -25.17 36.59 -8.86
CA VAL A 639 -25.30 35.31 -9.58
C VAL A 639 -23.93 34.74 -9.96
N LEU A 640 -22.95 35.58 -10.34
CA LEU A 640 -21.63 35.13 -10.77
C LEU A 640 -20.59 35.03 -9.64
N THR A 641 -20.80 35.65 -8.48
CA THR A 641 -19.91 35.49 -7.33
C THR A 641 -20.32 34.26 -6.53
N PRO A 642 -19.46 33.22 -6.41
CA PRO A 642 -19.78 32.04 -5.61
C PRO A 642 -19.95 32.40 -4.13
N ARG A 643 -20.89 31.74 -3.45
CA ARG A 643 -20.94 31.78 -1.98
C ARG A 643 -19.76 30.98 -1.40
N LEU A 644 -19.12 31.55 -0.40
CA LEU A 644 -17.92 31.02 0.25
C LEU A 644 -18.22 30.74 1.73
N ASP A 645 -17.92 29.54 2.19
CA ASP A 645 -17.86 29.20 3.62
C ASP A 645 -16.58 29.83 4.20
N PRO A 646 -16.64 30.57 5.33
CA PRO A 646 -15.46 31.23 5.92
C PRO A 646 -14.29 30.31 6.28
N ARG A 647 -14.50 28.98 6.26
CA ARG A 647 -13.48 27.95 6.51
C ARG A 647 -12.77 27.48 5.23
N GLU A 648 -13.14 28.01 4.07
CA GLU A 648 -12.47 27.71 2.79
C GLU A 648 -11.13 28.45 2.63
N PRO A 649 -10.26 28.04 1.68
CA PRO A 649 -9.04 28.76 1.36
C PRO A 649 -9.28 30.25 1.03
N PRO A 650 -8.34 31.16 1.37
CA PRO A 650 -8.45 32.59 1.09
C PRO A 650 -8.72 32.87 -0.39
N THR A 651 -9.55 33.87 -0.67
CA THR A 651 -9.93 34.21 -2.05
C THR A 651 -8.96 35.18 -2.68
N ILE A 652 -8.33 34.76 -3.78
CA ILE A 652 -7.63 35.69 -4.68
C ILE A 652 -8.68 36.27 -5.63
N LYS A 653 -8.70 37.59 -5.79
CA LYS A 653 -9.63 38.27 -6.71
C LYS A 653 -9.00 38.40 -8.11
N PRO A 654 -9.76 38.21 -9.19
CA PRO A 654 -9.26 38.44 -10.54
C PRO A 654 -9.13 39.94 -10.85
N THR A 655 -8.18 40.31 -11.70
CA THR A 655 -7.94 41.71 -12.14
C THR A 655 -9.14 42.29 -12.91
N ILE A 656 -9.86 41.44 -13.63
CA ILE A 656 -11.14 41.75 -14.27
C ILE A 656 -12.21 40.90 -13.57
N PRO A 657 -13.27 41.51 -13.00
CA PRO A 657 -14.35 40.78 -12.33
C PRO A 657 -14.92 39.63 -13.16
N TRP A 658 -15.23 38.52 -12.48
CA TRP A 658 -15.87 37.29 -12.99
C TRP A 658 -15.07 36.48 -14.05
N ILE A 659 -14.30 37.11 -14.93
CA ILE A 659 -13.62 36.47 -16.07
C ILE A 659 -12.08 36.52 -16.02
N GLY A 660 -11.47 37.35 -15.18
CA GLY A 660 -10.02 37.56 -15.21
C GLY A 660 -9.18 36.31 -14.92
N HIS A 661 -9.65 35.39 -14.07
CA HIS A 661 -8.98 34.09 -13.87
C HIS A 661 -9.09 33.19 -15.10
N ILE A 662 -10.23 33.21 -15.80
CA ILE A 662 -10.43 32.44 -17.04
C ILE A 662 -9.52 32.99 -18.15
N LEU A 663 -9.45 34.32 -18.31
CA LEU A 663 -8.53 34.96 -19.24
C LEU A 663 -7.06 34.68 -18.89
N GLY A 664 -6.72 34.66 -17.60
CA GLY A 664 -5.40 34.28 -17.09
C GLY A 664 -5.03 32.83 -17.44
N ILE A 665 -5.92 31.88 -17.18
CA ILE A 665 -5.77 30.46 -17.53
C ILE A 665 -5.64 30.27 -19.05
N ILE A 666 -6.43 30.98 -19.86
CA ILE A 666 -6.35 30.88 -21.33
C ILE A 666 -5.01 31.44 -21.84
N ARG A 667 -4.58 32.61 -21.34
CA ARG A 667 -3.38 33.32 -21.81
C ARG A 667 -2.08 32.69 -21.32
N HIS A 668 -2.03 32.26 -20.06
CA HIS A 668 -0.81 31.78 -19.39
C HIS A 668 -0.82 30.28 -19.14
N GLN A 669 -1.89 29.58 -19.52
CA GLN A 669 -1.98 28.12 -19.48
C GLN A 669 -1.67 27.58 -18.06
N ALA A 670 -0.86 26.51 -17.94
CA ALA A 670 -0.48 25.95 -16.64
C ALA A 670 0.44 26.86 -15.82
N ASP A 671 1.10 27.85 -16.46
CA ASP A 671 1.96 28.81 -15.78
C ASP A 671 1.16 29.83 -14.95
N TYR A 672 -0.15 29.96 -15.19
CA TYR A 672 -0.99 30.89 -14.44
C TYR A 672 -0.99 30.61 -12.93
N SER A 673 -0.90 29.34 -12.52
CA SER A 673 -0.79 28.97 -11.11
C SER A 673 0.52 29.47 -10.47
N ARG A 674 1.62 29.52 -11.22
CA ARG A 674 2.91 30.07 -10.76
C ARG A 674 2.87 31.61 -10.69
N ILE A 675 2.20 32.26 -11.64
CA ILE A 675 1.95 33.71 -11.60
C ILE A 675 1.12 34.08 -10.36
N LEU A 676 0.07 33.31 -10.06
CA LEU A 676 -0.76 33.49 -8.87
C LEU A 676 0.04 33.31 -7.57
N HIS A 677 0.83 32.23 -7.45
CA HIS A 677 1.70 31.98 -6.30
C HIS A 677 2.71 33.11 -6.07
N ASN A 678 3.44 33.50 -7.12
CA ASN A 678 4.46 34.55 -7.03
C ASN A 678 3.89 35.92 -6.61
N ALA A 679 2.64 36.22 -6.99
CA ALA A 679 1.94 37.43 -6.58
C ALA A 679 1.32 37.33 -5.16
N ASN A 680 1.21 36.12 -4.60
CA ASN A 680 0.51 35.83 -3.35
C ASN A 680 1.30 34.81 -2.48
N PRO A 681 2.62 34.99 -2.23
CA PRO A 681 3.50 33.93 -1.70
C PRO A 681 3.13 33.45 -0.28
N ASN A 682 2.36 34.23 0.46
CA ASN A 682 1.87 33.90 1.80
C ASN A 682 0.62 32.99 1.79
N HIS A 683 0.09 32.63 0.62
CA HIS A 683 -1.09 31.78 0.47
C HIS A 683 -0.68 30.37 0.02
N PRO A 684 -0.63 29.36 0.90
CA PRO A 684 -0.27 27.98 0.51
C PRO A 684 -1.36 27.28 -0.33
N ILE A 685 -2.57 27.81 -0.30
CA ILE A 685 -3.74 27.39 -1.08
C ILE A 685 -4.71 28.58 -1.19
N ALA A 686 -5.40 28.70 -2.32
CA ALA A 686 -6.32 29.80 -2.59
C ALA A 686 -7.61 29.33 -3.28
N THR A 687 -8.69 30.09 -3.06
CA THR A 687 -9.95 29.98 -3.82
C THR A 687 -9.95 31.00 -4.96
N LEU A 688 -10.18 30.52 -6.17
CA LEU A 688 -10.33 31.33 -7.38
C LEU A 688 -11.82 31.38 -7.77
N PRO A 689 -12.47 32.55 -7.75
CA PRO A 689 -13.84 32.71 -8.24
C PRO A 689 -13.91 32.47 -9.75
N MET A 690 -14.84 31.63 -10.19
CA MET A 690 -15.03 31.27 -11.59
C MET A 690 -16.47 31.60 -12.03
N LEU A 691 -16.70 31.75 -13.33
CA LEU A 691 -18.08 31.82 -13.85
C LEU A 691 -18.85 30.56 -13.42
N ASN A 692 -19.96 30.75 -12.72
CA ASN A 692 -20.82 29.67 -12.20
C ASN A 692 -20.11 28.69 -11.24
N GLY A 693 -19.13 29.15 -10.45
CA GLY A 693 -18.48 28.29 -9.45
C GLY A 693 -17.22 28.86 -8.84
N LYS A 694 -16.35 27.96 -8.35
CA LYS A 694 -15.04 28.27 -7.80
C LYS A 694 -14.07 27.12 -8.09
N LEU A 695 -12.78 27.40 -7.96
CA LEU A 695 -11.68 26.48 -8.20
C LEU A 695 -10.66 26.67 -7.08
N TYR A 696 -10.17 25.59 -6.46
CA TYR A 696 -9.05 25.70 -5.53
C TYR A 696 -7.72 25.57 -6.26
N ALA A 697 -6.75 26.43 -5.96
CA ALA A 697 -5.38 26.31 -6.46
C ALA A 697 -4.44 26.09 -5.28
N VAL A 698 -3.64 25.02 -5.34
CA VAL A 698 -2.75 24.58 -4.25
C VAL A 698 -1.31 24.89 -4.63
N PHE A 699 -0.57 25.52 -3.72
CA PHE A 699 0.79 25.99 -3.99
C PHE A 699 1.82 25.35 -3.07
N ASP A 700 1.47 25.02 -1.82
CA ASP A 700 2.37 24.32 -0.89
C ASP A 700 2.66 22.87 -1.36
N PRO A 701 3.94 22.46 -1.47
CA PRO A 701 4.37 21.08 -1.74
C PRO A 701 3.74 20.00 -0.86
N SER A 702 3.52 20.27 0.43
CA SER A 702 3.00 19.28 1.38
C SER A 702 1.50 19.03 1.17
N LEU A 703 0.73 20.10 0.95
CA LEU A 703 -0.68 20.05 0.56
C LEU A 703 -0.86 19.37 -0.80
N LEU A 704 0.00 19.67 -1.79
CA LEU A 704 0.00 19.01 -3.09
C LEU A 704 0.12 17.48 -2.91
N GLN A 705 1.14 17.00 -2.18
CA GLN A 705 1.33 15.57 -1.90
C GLN A 705 0.18 14.94 -1.11
N SER A 706 -0.40 15.67 -0.14
CA SER A 706 -1.55 15.20 0.64
C SER A 706 -2.77 14.99 -0.25
N LEU A 707 -3.12 15.99 -1.06
CA LEU A 707 -4.26 15.93 -1.97
C LEU A 707 -4.07 14.93 -3.11
N PHE A 708 -2.85 14.72 -3.60
CA PHE A 708 -2.56 13.64 -4.53
C PHE A 708 -2.87 12.24 -3.96
N ARG A 709 -2.69 12.02 -2.65
CA ARG A 709 -2.92 10.73 -1.99
C ARG A 709 -4.34 10.56 -1.45
N ASN A 710 -5.13 11.63 -1.44
CA ASN A 710 -6.47 11.64 -0.87
C ASN A 710 -7.50 11.02 -1.83
N LYS A 711 -8.24 10.01 -1.36
CA LYS A 711 -9.29 9.33 -2.15
C LYS A 711 -10.46 10.23 -2.52
N THR A 712 -10.80 11.22 -1.70
CA THR A 712 -11.94 12.11 -1.96
C THR A 712 -11.57 13.27 -2.90
N ALA A 713 -10.28 13.47 -3.21
CA ALA A 713 -9.82 14.32 -4.31
C ALA A 713 -9.54 13.44 -5.54
N SER A 714 -10.57 13.10 -6.32
CA SER A 714 -10.47 12.11 -7.40
C SER A 714 -10.20 12.71 -8.78
N PHE A 715 -9.52 11.95 -9.65
CA PHE A 715 -9.35 12.27 -11.08
C PHE A 715 -10.44 11.64 -11.96
N GLU A 716 -11.11 10.58 -11.48
CA GLU A 716 -12.07 9.78 -12.23
C GLU A 716 -13.16 10.63 -12.95
N PRO A 717 -13.80 11.66 -12.34
CA PRO A 717 -14.80 12.45 -13.04
C PRO A 717 -14.23 13.15 -14.29
N PHE A 718 -12.98 13.62 -14.23
CA PHE A 718 -12.31 14.22 -15.37
C PHE A 718 -11.99 13.16 -16.43
N ALA A 719 -11.44 12.01 -16.05
CA ALA A 719 -11.09 10.95 -17.00
C ALA A 719 -12.31 10.48 -17.81
N VAL A 720 -13.46 10.32 -17.16
CA VAL A 720 -14.73 9.94 -17.80
C VAL A 720 -15.25 11.04 -18.73
N ASP A 721 -15.28 12.30 -18.29
CA ASP A 721 -15.74 13.41 -19.14
C ASP A 721 -14.78 13.65 -20.34
N TYR A 722 -13.49 13.39 -20.17
CA TYR A 722 -12.45 13.46 -21.21
C TYR A 722 -12.69 12.45 -22.32
N ALA A 723 -12.92 11.18 -21.96
CA ALA A 723 -13.06 10.07 -22.90
C ALA A 723 -14.14 10.35 -23.96
N LYS A 724 -15.27 10.95 -23.57
CA LYS A 724 -16.39 11.21 -24.48
C LYS A 724 -16.01 12.11 -25.66
N LYS A 725 -15.50 13.31 -25.36
CA LYS A 725 -15.21 14.34 -26.36
C LYS A 725 -13.96 13.99 -27.17
N THR A 726 -12.91 13.56 -26.46
CA THR A 726 -11.61 13.25 -27.06
C THR A 726 -11.69 12.14 -28.09
N PHE A 727 -12.35 11.01 -27.78
CA PHE A 727 -12.43 9.86 -28.69
C PHE A 727 -13.63 9.90 -29.63
N GLY A 728 -14.53 10.89 -29.48
CA GLY A 728 -15.73 11.02 -30.30
C GLY A 728 -16.70 9.84 -30.08
N LEU A 729 -16.88 9.44 -28.83
CA LEU A 729 -17.68 8.27 -28.48
C LEU A 729 -19.18 8.52 -28.76
N THR A 730 -19.86 7.50 -29.29
CA THR A 730 -21.33 7.48 -29.38
C THR A 730 -21.93 7.47 -27.97
N GLN A 731 -23.23 7.76 -27.85
CA GLN A 731 -23.90 7.65 -26.54
C GLN A 731 -23.93 6.20 -26.02
N GLU A 732 -23.87 5.20 -26.91
CA GLU A 732 -23.81 3.79 -26.54
C GLU A 732 -22.42 3.40 -26.03
N GLU A 733 -21.37 3.67 -26.81
CA GLU A 733 -19.96 3.48 -26.41
C GLU A 733 -19.68 4.19 -25.06
N PHE A 734 -20.21 5.40 -24.88
CA PHE A 734 -20.03 6.17 -23.65
C PHE A 734 -20.80 5.60 -22.43
N ARG A 735 -21.93 4.91 -22.65
CA ARG A 735 -22.60 4.16 -21.55
C ARG A 735 -21.73 3.00 -21.08
N LYS A 736 -21.04 2.30 -21.99
CA LYS A 736 -20.11 1.23 -21.64
C LYS A 736 -18.95 1.78 -20.78
N VAL A 737 -18.35 2.91 -21.16
CA VAL A 737 -17.32 3.60 -20.35
C VAL A 737 -17.82 3.99 -18.95
N LYS A 738 -19.11 4.34 -18.82
CA LYS A 738 -19.75 4.73 -17.55
C LYS A 738 -20.33 3.57 -16.73
N ALA A 739 -20.17 2.31 -17.14
CA ALA A 739 -20.67 1.19 -16.35
C ALA A 739 -19.88 1.05 -15.03
N PRO A 740 -20.52 0.68 -13.90
CA PRO A 740 -19.85 0.53 -12.62
C PRO A 740 -18.68 -0.47 -12.70
N GLY A 741 -17.57 -0.14 -12.03
CA GLY A 741 -16.36 -0.96 -11.99
C GLY A 741 -15.41 -0.78 -13.19
N VAL A 742 -15.89 -0.33 -14.37
CA VAL A 742 -15.05 -0.20 -15.58
C VAL A 742 -13.78 0.60 -15.34
N TYR A 743 -13.88 1.74 -14.66
CA TYR A 743 -12.73 2.59 -14.39
C TYR A 743 -11.73 1.92 -13.43
N ASP A 744 -12.23 1.22 -12.41
CA ASP A 744 -11.40 0.55 -11.39
C ASP A 744 -10.71 -0.68 -11.98
N ASP A 745 -11.44 -1.61 -12.61
CA ASP A 745 -10.91 -2.79 -13.31
C ASP A 745 -9.90 -2.40 -14.40
N PHE A 746 -10.16 -1.32 -15.14
CA PHE A 746 -9.25 -0.83 -16.17
C PHE A 746 -7.98 -0.20 -15.58
N THR A 747 -8.12 0.52 -14.46
CA THR A 747 -6.97 1.06 -13.71
C THR A 747 -6.14 -0.06 -13.08
N GLU A 748 -6.77 -1.09 -12.55
CA GLU A 748 -6.11 -2.29 -12.04
C GLU A 748 -5.41 -3.07 -13.15
N ALA A 749 -6.04 -3.25 -14.31
CA ALA A 749 -5.42 -3.86 -15.49
C ALA A 749 -4.16 -3.11 -15.95
N ILE A 750 -4.16 -1.78 -15.92
CA ILE A 750 -2.94 -0.98 -16.15
C ILE A 750 -1.90 -1.30 -15.08
N HIS A 751 -2.24 -1.23 -13.79
CA HIS A 751 -1.29 -1.48 -12.71
C HIS A 751 -0.69 -2.90 -12.73
N ALA A 752 -1.49 -3.93 -13.02
CA ALA A 752 -1.04 -5.31 -13.13
C ALA A 752 -0.05 -5.51 -14.29
N SER A 753 -0.17 -4.72 -15.36
CA SER A 753 0.70 -4.80 -16.54
C SER A 753 2.11 -4.24 -16.30
N PHE A 754 2.33 -3.49 -15.21
CA PHE A 754 3.64 -2.98 -14.79
C PHE A 754 4.27 -3.82 -13.65
N GLN A 755 3.85 -5.08 -13.49
CA GLN A 755 4.60 -6.07 -12.71
C GLN A 755 5.95 -6.39 -13.38
N THR A 756 6.94 -6.80 -12.57
CA THR A 756 8.36 -6.89 -12.95
C THR A 756 8.60 -7.57 -14.31
N ALA A 757 8.11 -8.80 -14.52
CA ALA A 757 8.35 -9.53 -15.76
C ALA A 757 7.76 -8.86 -17.02
N SER A 758 6.53 -8.35 -16.95
CA SER A 758 5.89 -7.66 -18.09
C SER A 758 6.54 -6.30 -18.37
N LEU A 759 6.96 -5.58 -17.33
CA LEU A 759 7.74 -4.35 -17.47
C LEU A 759 9.12 -4.61 -18.10
N GLN A 760 9.85 -5.63 -17.63
CA GLN A 760 11.14 -6.03 -18.19
C GLN A 760 11.02 -6.39 -19.68
N GLN A 761 9.98 -7.15 -20.07
CA GLN A 761 9.73 -7.49 -21.47
C GLN A 761 9.51 -6.23 -22.33
N MET A 762 8.64 -5.30 -21.90
CA MET A 762 8.42 -4.05 -22.65
C MET A 762 9.71 -3.21 -22.76
N ASN A 763 10.48 -3.09 -21.66
CA ASN A 763 11.77 -2.38 -21.66
C ASN A 763 12.75 -2.97 -22.68
N ILE A 764 12.88 -4.31 -22.72
CA ILE A 764 13.76 -5.00 -23.66
C ILE A 764 13.30 -4.79 -25.12
N HIS A 765 11.99 -4.84 -25.41
CA HIS A 765 11.48 -4.58 -26.76
C HIS A 765 11.73 -3.14 -27.22
N PHE A 766 11.53 -2.14 -26.34
CA PHE A 766 11.88 -0.75 -26.63
C PHE A 766 13.38 -0.61 -26.91
N LEU A 767 14.23 -1.08 -25.99
CA LEU A 767 15.67 -0.86 -26.07
C LEU A 767 16.33 -1.68 -27.21
N ARG A 768 15.76 -2.82 -27.61
CA ARG A 768 16.13 -3.52 -28.84
C ARG A 768 15.84 -2.68 -30.09
N SER A 769 14.74 -1.95 -30.11
CA SER A 769 14.40 -1.04 -31.21
C SER A 769 15.36 0.16 -31.25
N ILE A 770 15.86 0.61 -30.09
CA ILE A 770 16.95 1.58 -29.99
C ILE A 770 18.28 0.98 -30.51
N SER A 771 18.65 -0.25 -30.13
CA SER A 771 19.85 -0.93 -30.67
C SER A 771 19.82 -1.02 -32.20
N ALA A 772 18.68 -1.43 -32.77
CA ALA A 772 18.50 -1.48 -34.23
C ALA A 772 18.73 -0.13 -34.93
N LYS A 773 18.51 0.99 -34.23
CA LYS A 773 18.82 2.34 -34.71
C LYS A 773 20.30 2.73 -34.52
N LEU A 774 20.97 2.25 -33.47
CA LEU A 774 22.34 2.61 -33.12
C LEU A 774 23.40 1.73 -33.80
N ASP A 775 23.21 0.41 -33.85
CA ASP A 775 24.20 -0.55 -34.36
C ASP A 775 24.68 -0.24 -35.81
N PRO A 776 23.82 0.15 -36.77
CA PRO A 776 24.27 0.49 -38.13
C PRO A 776 25.20 1.71 -38.17
N MET A 777 25.09 2.61 -37.18
CA MET A 777 25.96 3.79 -37.05
C MET A 777 27.34 3.39 -36.54
N SER A 778 27.41 2.51 -35.54
CA SER A 778 28.68 1.95 -35.03
C SER A 778 29.40 1.08 -36.06
N ASN A 779 28.68 0.35 -36.91
CA ASN A 779 29.23 -0.59 -37.88
C ASN A 779 29.59 0.03 -39.25
N GLY A 780 29.37 1.34 -39.45
CA GLY A 780 29.62 2.02 -40.72
C GLY A 780 28.71 1.60 -41.88
N THR A 781 27.70 0.76 -41.63
CA THR A 781 26.70 0.28 -42.61
C THR A 781 25.47 1.18 -42.68
N MET A 782 25.55 2.38 -42.11
CA MET A 782 24.45 3.31 -41.95
C MET A 782 23.88 3.78 -43.29
N SER A 783 22.56 3.62 -43.43
CA SER A 783 21.74 4.34 -44.41
C SER A 783 20.80 5.30 -43.68
N ALA A 784 20.29 6.33 -44.36
CA ALA A 784 19.22 7.14 -43.80
C ALA A 784 17.97 6.25 -43.65
N HIS A 785 17.45 6.09 -42.43
CA HIS A 785 16.38 5.15 -42.15
C HIS A 785 15.07 5.66 -42.75
N THR A 786 14.31 4.78 -43.39
CA THR A 786 12.99 5.10 -43.96
C THR A 786 12.06 5.74 -42.93
N ASP A 787 12.17 5.30 -41.67
CA ASP A 787 11.17 5.53 -40.64
C ASP A 787 11.33 6.90 -39.96
N THR A 788 12.46 7.58 -40.16
CA THR A 788 12.62 9.00 -39.80
C THR A 788 12.07 9.95 -40.88
N HIS A 789 11.52 9.40 -41.97
CA HIS A 789 10.83 10.14 -43.03
C HIS A 789 11.71 11.23 -43.70
N GLY A 790 13.02 10.95 -43.86
CA GLY A 790 13.97 11.84 -44.55
C GLY A 790 14.45 13.04 -43.72
N LYS A 791 14.21 13.06 -42.40
CA LYS A 791 14.69 14.10 -41.47
C LYS A 791 16.16 13.94 -41.06
N GLU A 792 16.78 12.83 -41.47
CA GLU A 792 18.19 12.53 -41.28
C GLU A 792 18.87 12.23 -42.63
N LYS A 793 20.16 12.54 -42.71
CA LYS A 793 21.00 12.34 -43.90
C LYS A 793 22.33 11.74 -43.45
N VAL A 794 22.87 10.82 -44.24
CA VAL A 794 24.24 10.35 -44.05
C VAL A 794 25.18 11.23 -44.87
N VAL A 795 26.07 11.96 -44.20
CA VAL A 795 27.05 12.85 -44.83
C VAL A 795 28.43 12.45 -44.33
N ASN A 796 29.32 12.05 -45.24
CA ASN A 796 30.68 11.58 -44.92
C ASN A 796 30.72 10.47 -43.83
N GLY A 797 29.76 9.55 -43.86
CA GLY A 797 29.64 8.45 -42.88
C GLY A 797 29.07 8.87 -41.51
N GLN A 798 28.66 10.12 -41.33
CA GLN A 798 28.09 10.65 -40.09
C GLN A 798 26.60 10.94 -40.27
N LEU A 799 25.81 10.77 -39.20
CA LEU A 799 24.37 11.06 -39.24
C LEU A 799 24.15 12.55 -38.99
N GLN A 800 23.57 13.26 -39.95
CA GLN A 800 23.14 14.64 -39.77
C GLN A 800 21.62 14.69 -39.63
N VAL A 801 21.13 15.27 -38.55
CA VAL A 801 19.70 15.49 -38.27
C VAL A 801 19.41 16.98 -38.29
N ASP A 802 18.44 17.41 -39.12
CA ASP A 802 18.15 18.84 -39.31
C ASP A 802 17.31 19.44 -38.14
N ASN A 803 16.67 18.58 -37.34
CA ASN A 803 16.01 18.96 -36.08
C ASN A 803 16.16 17.81 -35.07
N LEU A 804 16.94 18.03 -34.01
CA LEU A 804 17.24 17.00 -33.00
C LEU A 804 16.00 16.60 -32.17
N TYR A 805 15.10 17.54 -31.87
CA TYR A 805 13.90 17.22 -31.09
C TYR A 805 12.97 16.28 -31.85
N LEU A 806 12.70 16.58 -33.12
CA LEU A 806 11.86 15.74 -33.97
C LEU A 806 12.49 14.37 -34.22
N TRP A 807 13.82 14.29 -34.34
CA TRP A 807 14.52 13.01 -34.43
C TRP A 807 14.37 12.17 -33.16
N CYS A 808 14.65 12.72 -31.97
CA CYS A 808 14.44 12.02 -30.70
C CYS A 808 12.98 11.59 -30.53
N ARG A 809 12.04 12.48 -30.90
CA ARG A 809 10.60 12.22 -30.89
C ARG A 809 10.24 11.00 -31.73
N ASP A 810 10.69 10.96 -32.98
CA ASP A 810 10.29 9.91 -33.93
C ASP A 810 10.93 8.57 -33.57
N VAL A 811 12.24 8.55 -33.27
CA VAL A 811 12.98 7.33 -32.87
C VAL A 811 12.35 6.68 -31.62
N MET A 812 12.10 7.46 -30.57
CA MET A 812 11.48 6.91 -29.36
C MET A 812 10.01 6.55 -29.59
N SER A 813 9.26 7.32 -30.39
CA SER A 813 7.84 6.98 -30.65
C SER A 813 7.68 5.63 -31.33
N LEU A 814 8.51 5.34 -32.33
CA LEU A 814 8.54 4.05 -33.03
C LEU A 814 8.96 2.91 -32.09
N ALA A 815 10.00 3.12 -31.28
CA ALA A 815 10.42 2.14 -30.28
C ALA A 815 9.33 1.85 -29.24
N THR A 816 8.57 2.87 -28.82
CA THR A 816 7.43 2.70 -27.89
C THR A 816 6.24 2.03 -28.57
N THR A 817 5.88 2.34 -29.82
CA THR A 817 4.77 1.63 -30.51
C THR A 817 5.12 0.16 -30.73
N LYS A 818 6.36 -0.17 -31.11
CA LYS A 818 6.84 -1.55 -31.22
C LYS A 818 6.83 -2.28 -29.88
N ALA A 819 7.22 -1.62 -28.79
CA ALA A 819 7.18 -2.20 -27.45
C ALA A 819 5.74 -2.45 -26.94
N LEU A 820 4.74 -1.70 -27.45
CA LEU A 820 3.33 -1.87 -27.09
C LEU A 820 2.63 -2.93 -27.94
N TYR A 821 2.75 -2.85 -29.27
CA TYR A 821 1.98 -3.63 -30.24
C TYR A 821 2.77 -4.79 -30.88
N GLY A 822 4.06 -4.92 -30.61
CA GLY A 822 4.86 -6.04 -31.08
C GLY A 822 5.14 -6.03 -32.59
N ASP A 823 5.24 -7.21 -33.17
CA ASP A 823 5.62 -7.43 -34.56
C ASP A 823 4.53 -6.95 -35.54
N THR A 824 3.26 -6.96 -35.14
CA THR A 824 2.13 -6.45 -35.93
C THR A 824 1.83 -4.95 -35.73
N ASP A 825 2.80 -4.14 -35.25
CA ASP A 825 2.60 -2.71 -34.92
C ASP A 825 1.82 -1.92 -36.00
N PRO A 826 0.59 -1.44 -35.70
CA PRO A 826 -0.22 -0.74 -36.69
C PRO A 826 0.34 0.63 -37.09
N PHE A 827 1.29 1.20 -36.33
CA PHE A 827 1.93 2.48 -36.64
C PHE A 827 2.99 2.39 -37.74
N GLU A 828 3.51 1.19 -38.04
CA GLU A 828 4.37 0.94 -39.20
C GLU A 828 3.58 0.89 -40.53
N SER A 829 2.26 0.74 -40.46
CA SER A 829 1.43 0.44 -41.65
C SER A 829 1.39 1.56 -42.72
N LYS A 830 1.71 2.81 -42.36
CA LYS A 830 1.74 3.96 -43.27
C LYS A 830 2.73 5.04 -42.82
N PRO A 831 3.42 5.71 -43.77
CA PRO A 831 4.14 6.94 -43.48
C PRO A 831 3.25 8.02 -42.88
N GLY A 832 3.79 8.82 -41.96
CA GLY A 832 3.10 9.96 -41.33
C GLY A 832 2.24 9.64 -40.10
N LEU A 833 2.13 8.37 -39.68
CA LEU A 833 1.30 8.01 -38.52
C LEU A 833 1.86 8.52 -37.18
N ILE A 834 3.17 8.68 -37.05
CA ILE A 834 3.80 9.30 -35.88
C ILE A 834 3.48 10.81 -35.84
N GLU A 835 3.51 11.50 -36.98
CA GLU A 835 3.08 12.91 -37.07
C GLU A 835 1.60 13.08 -36.73
N ASP A 836 0.71 12.21 -37.23
CA ASP A 836 -0.70 12.21 -36.85
C ASP A 836 -0.87 11.91 -35.35
N MET A 837 -0.08 10.99 -34.77
CA MET A 837 -0.07 10.69 -33.32
C MET A 837 0.23 11.93 -32.48
N TRP A 838 1.30 12.66 -32.79
CA TRP A 838 1.67 13.90 -32.10
C TRP A 838 0.71 15.06 -32.40
N CYS A 839 0.16 15.17 -33.62
CA CYS A 839 -0.86 16.16 -33.95
C CYS A 839 -2.16 15.94 -33.18
N PHE A 840 -2.56 14.68 -32.99
CA PHE A 840 -3.69 14.33 -32.14
C PHE A 840 -3.40 14.65 -30.67
N GLU A 841 -2.21 14.28 -30.16
CA GLU A 841 -1.75 14.53 -28.79
C GLU A 841 -1.85 16.01 -28.39
N GLU A 842 -1.33 16.91 -29.23
CA GLU A 842 -1.31 18.35 -28.96
C GLU A 842 -2.72 18.94 -28.88
N SER A 843 -3.65 18.28 -29.56
CA SER A 843 -5.01 18.76 -29.75
C SER A 843 -5.98 18.28 -28.66
N VAL A 844 -5.59 17.27 -27.88
CA VAL A 844 -6.45 16.63 -26.88
C VAL A 844 -7.11 17.61 -25.88
N PRO A 845 -6.40 18.56 -25.22
CA PRO A 845 -7.05 19.57 -24.39
C PRO A 845 -8.09 20.41 -25.14
N TYR A 846 -7.85 20.73 -26.41
CA TYR A 846 -8.74 21.58 -27.19
C TYR A 846 -10.02 20.86 -27.63
N PHE A 847 -10.01 19.52 -27.77
CA PHE A 847 -11.23 18.73 -28.00
C PHE A 847 -12.27 18.87 -26.88
N LEU A 848 -11.85 19.22 -25.65
CA LEU A 848 -12.79 19.55 -24.56
C LEU A 848 -13.51 20.87 -24.77
N LEU A 849 -12.78 21.87 -25.26
CA LEU A 849 -13.19 23.27 -25.34
C LEU A 849 -13.94 23.60 -26.64
N SER A 850 -13.66 22.87 -27.72
CA SER A 850 -14.34 23.08 -29.00
C SER A 850 -15.74 22.47 -29.02
N LEU A 851 -16.71 23.28 -29.48
CA LEU A 851 -18.08 22.85 -29.77
C LEU A 851 -18.18 22.07 -31.09
N PHE A 852 -17.28 22.34 -32.06
CA PHE A 852 -17.27 21.70 -33.38
C PHE A 852 -15.83 21.42 -33.87
N PRO A 853 -15.15 20.39 -33.33
CA PRO A 853 -13.74 20.13 -33.62
C PRO A 853 -13.40 19.95 -35.11
N ALA A 854 -14.32 19.40 -35.92
CA ALA A 854 -14.15 19.26 -37.36
C ALA A 854 -13.96 20.61 -38.10
N ILE A 855 -14.49 21.70 -37.55
CA ILE A 855 -14.41 23.05 -38.12
C ILE A 855 -13.27 23.83 -37.46
N THR A 856 -13.15 23.79 -36.12
CA THR A 856 -12.18 24.61 -35.39
C THR A 856 -10.76 24.04 -35.37
N MET A 857 -10.58 22.74 -35.63
CA MET A 857 -9.29 22.04 -35.60
C MET A 857 -9.21 20.91 -36.65
N PRO A 858 -9.39 21.22 -37.95
CA PRO A 858 -9.53 20.20 -38.99
C PRO A 858 -8.32 19.26 -39.11
N LYS A 859 -7.09 19.73 -38.85
CA LYS A 859 -5.88 18.89 -38.84
C LYS A 859 -5.95 17.84 -37.72
N ALA A 860 -6.22 18.27 -36.49
CA ALA A 860 -6.38 17.41 -35.32
C ALA A 860 -7.50 16.38 -35.48
N TYR A 861 -8.64 16.83 -36.01
CA TYR A 861 -9.79 15.98 -36.28
C TYR A 861 -9.44 14.90 -37.31
N LYS A 862 -8.74 15.28 -38.40
CA LYS A 862 -8.25 14.34 -39.41
C LYS A 862 -7.25 13.35 -38.81
N ALA A 863 -6.24 13.82 -38.07
CA ALA A 863 -5.22 12.98 -37.45
C ALA A 863 -5.84 11.92 -36.52
N ARG A 864 -6.74 12.33 -35.62
CA ARG A 864 -7.52 11.41 -34.78
C ARG A 864 -8.25 10.37 -35.63
N SER A 865 -8.91 10.79 -36.71
CA SER A 865 -9.64 9.88 -37.60
C SER A 865 -8.72 8.92 -38.36
N THR A 866 -7.53 9.34 -38.80
CA THR A 866 -6.52 8.45 -39.41
C THR A 866 -6.11 7.36 -38.42
N LEU A 867 -5.68 7.78 -37.22
CA LEU A 867 -5.21 6.88 -36.17
C LEU A 867 -6.30 5.89 -35.74
N GLN A 868 -7.52 6.38 -35.47
CA GLN A 868 -8.64 5.52 -35.13
C GLN A 868 -8.93 4.51 -36.26
N ASN A 869 -8.89 4.92 -37.54
CA ASN A 869 -9.13 3.97 -38.64
C ASN A 869 -8.06 2.89 -38.78
N VAL A 870 -6.82 3.16 -38.35
CA VAL A 870 -5.71 2.21 -38.32
C VAL A 870 -5.85 1.27 -37.11
N VAL A 871 -5.90 1.84 -35.89
CA VAL A 871 -5.94 1.08 -34.63
C VAL A 871 -7.24 0.25 -34.50
N ARG A 872 -8.38 0.75 -34.98
CA ARG A 872 -9.65 -0.02 -35.02
C ARG A 872 -9.57 -1.26 -35.88
N LYS A 873 -8.87 -1.22 -37.01
CA LYS A 873 -8.71 -2.41 -37.87
C LYS A 873 -7.83 -3.45 -37.18
N TRP A 874 -6.79 -3.00 -36.50
CA TRP A 874 -5.86 -3.86 -35.79
C TRP A 874 -6.54 -4.64 -34.64
N TYR A 875 -7.28 -3.94 -33.76
CA TYR A 875 -8.07 -4.60 -32.71
C TYR A 875 -9.27 -5.40 -33.24
N ALA A 876 -9.87 -5.02 -34.38
CA ALA A 876 -10.95 -5.80 -35.00
C ALA A 876 -10.46 -7.08 -35.71
N ALA A 877 -9.15 -7.22 -35.91
CA ALA A 877 -8.51 -8.47 -36.34
C ALA A 877 -7.98 -9.30 -35.15
N ASP A 878 -8.30 -8.89 -33.91
CA ASP A 878 -7.86 -9.52 -32.66
C ASP A 878 -6.33 -9.74 -32.58
N HIS A 879 -5.53 -8.83 -33.15
CA HIS A 879 -4.07 -8.89 -33.07
C HIS A 879 -3.56 -8.82 -31.63
N ASP A 880 -4.24 -8.12 -30.72
CA ASP A 880 -3.90 -8.11 -29.30
C ASP A 880 -4.04 -9.48 -28.60
N ILE A 881 -4.85 -10.38 -29.19
CA ILE A 881 -5.02 -11.76 -28.70
C ILE A 881 -4.08 -12.72 -29.45
N THR A 882 -3.94 -12.52 -30.77
CA THR A 882 -3.29 -13.50 -31.67
C THR A 882 -1.79 -13.30 -31.87
N ASP A 883 -1.27 -12.08 -31.74
CA ASP A 883 0.18 -11.82 -31.83
C ASP A 883 0.84 -12.03 -30.45
N PRO A 884 1.74 -13.03 -30.29
CA PRO A 884 2.39 -13.33 -29.01
C PRO A 884 3.38 -12.24 -28.55
N SER A 885 3.84 -11.37 -29.44
CA SER A 885 4.79 -10.30 -29.14
C SER A 885 4.16 -9.03 -28.56
N VAL A 886 2.83 -8.87 -28.67
CA VAL A 886 2.06 -7.76 -28.08
C VAL A 886 2.26 -7.67 -26.56
N SER A 887 2.42 -6.45 -26.06
CA SER A 887 2.62 -6.20 -24.63
C SER A 887 1.44 -6.66 -23.76
N THR A 888 1.77 -7.15 -22.56
CA THR A 888 0.78 -7.45 -21.51
C THR A 888 -0.12 -6.23 -21.20
N LEU A 889 0.41 -5.01 -21.35
CA LEU A 889 -0.34 -3.76 -21.18
C LEU A 889 -1.50 -3.63 -22.17
N VAL A 890 -1.23 -3.85 -23.46
CA VAL A 890 -2.27 -3.87 -24.51
C VAL A 890 -3.29 -4.98 -24.23
N ARG A 891 -2.82 -6.21 -23.93
CA ARG A 891 -3.70 -7.36 -23.68
C ARG A 891 -4.64 -7.15 -22.49
N ASN A 892 -4.12 -6.70 -21.35
CA ASN A 892 -4.91 -6.54 -20.12
C ASN A 892 -5.95 -5.42 -20.25
N ARG A 893 -5.58 -4.30 -20.90
CA ARG A 893 -6.49 -3.17 -21.18
C ARG A 893 -7.63 -3.62 -22.10
N ALA A 894 -7.29 -4.21 -23.24
CA ALA A 894 -8.27 -4.66 -24.23
C ALA A 894 -9.12 -5.84 -23.72
N GLY A 895 -8.53 -6.78 -22.97
CA GLY A 895 -9.26 -7.87 -22.30
C GLY A 895 -10.28 -7.35 -21.28
N THR A 896 -9.92 -6.34 -20.49
CA THR A 896 -10.87 -5.68 -19.58
C THR A 896 -12.00 -4.98 -20.34
N LEU A 897 -11.69 -4.24 -21.41
CA LEU A 897 -12.74 -3.63 -22.24
C LEU A 897 -13.66 -4.68 -22.89
N ARG A 898 -13.13 -5.82 -23.37
CA ARG A 898 -13.97 -6.93 -23.88
C ARG A 898 -14.89 -7.51 -22.79
N ARG A 899 -14.44 -7.66 -21.54
CA ARG A 899 -15.30 -8.10 -20.41
C ARG A 899 -16.52 -7.18 -20.19
N TYR A 900 -16.40 -5.90 -20.52
CA TYR A 900 -17.50 -4.92 -20.46
C TYR A 900 -18.22 -4.69 -21.81
N GLY A 901 -18.10 -5.63 -22.75
CA GLY A 901 -18.87 -5.64 -24.00
C GLY A 901 -18.39 -4.64 -25.06
N PHE A 902 -17.13 -4.18 -25.01
CA PHE A 902 -16.53 -3.46 -26.13
C PHE A 902 -16.07 -4.46 -27.21
N THR A 903 -16.45 -4.19 -28.46
CA THR A 903 -15.91 -4.88 -29.65
C THR A 903 -14.50 -4.38 -29.97
N GLY A 904 -13.69 -5.14 -30.72
CA GLY A 904 -12.35 -4.70 -31.15
C GLY A 904 -12.34 -3.34 -31.86
N SER A 905 -13.37 -3.05 -32.68
CA SER A 905 -13.57 -1.74 -33.31
C SER A 905 -13.89 -0.60 -32.32
N GLU A 906 -14.53 -0.87 -31.18
CA GLU A 906 -14.74 0.14 -30.14
C GLU A 906 -13.49 0.31 -29.28
N ILE A 907 -12.78 -0.78 -28.97
CA ILE A 907 -11.50 -0.77 -28.26
C ILE A 907 -10.50 0.09 -29.03
N GLY A 908 -10.27 -0.16 -30.32
CA GLY A 908 -9.31 0.63 -31.10
C GLY A 908 -9.70 2.10 -31.31
N LYS A 909 -10.94 2.48 -31.02
CA LYS A 909 -11.38 3.88 -31.02
C LYS A 909 -10.99 4.60 -29.73
N PHE A 910 -10.94 3.86 -28.61
CA PHE A 910 -10.61 4.31 -27.26
C PHE A 910 -9.09 4.22 -26.96
N GLU A 911 -8.47 3.09 -27.32
CA GLU A 911 -7.04 2.79 -27.13
C GLU A 911 -6.11 3.57 -28.06
N VAL A 912 -6.65 4.35 -29.01
CA VAL A 912 -5.87 5.20 -29.94
C VAL A 912 -4.91 6.18 -29.23
N ILE A 913 -5.12 6.46 -27.94
CA ILE A 913 -4.29 7.33 -27.10
C ILE A 913 -3.12 6.61 -26.42
N LEU A 914 -3.05 5.27 -26.46
CA LEU A 914 -2.10 4.50 -25.67
C LEU A 914 -0.62 4.85 -25.95
N PRO A 915 -0.17 4.98 -27.22
CA PRO A 915 1.20 5.43 -27.52
C PRO A 915 1.47 6.86 -27.05
N ASN A 916 0.47 7.74 -27.14
CA ASN A 916 0.57 9.12 -26.67
C ASN A 916 0.82 9.15 -25.16
N VAL A 917 0.06 8.37 -24.36
CA VAL A 917 0.26 8.38 -22.89
C VAL A 917 1.59 7.76 -22.44
N ALA A 918 2.19 6.90 -23.25
CA ALA A 918 3.54 6.38 -23.01
C ALA A 918 4.63 7.41 -23.37
N THR A 919 4.51 8.06 -24.53
CA THR A 919 5.56 8.94 -25.08
C THR A 919 5.55 10.39 -24.56
N LEU A 920 4.40 10.94 -24.11
CA LEU A 920 4.22 12.39 -23.88
C LEU A 920 5.24 13.02 -22.92
N ASN A 921 5.71 12.24 -21.93
CA ASN A 921 6.70 12.69 -20.97
C ASN A 921 8.10 12.15 -21.30
N ALA A 922 8.20 10.93 -21.82
CA ALA A 922 9.49 10.28 -22.05
C ALA A 922 10.32 11.03 -23.09
N VAL A 923 9.73 11.38 -24.23
CA VAL A 923 10.40 12.07 -25.34
C VAL A 923 10.95 13.44 -24.94
N PRO A 924 10.16 14.39 -24.37
CA PRO A 924 10.73 15.68 -24.00
C PRO A 924 11.74 15.56 -22.84
N THR A 925 11.54 14.61 -21.91
CA THR A 925 12.47 14.39 -20.80
C THR A 925 13.82 13.88 -21.29
N PHE A 926 13.85 12.92 -22.22
CA PHE A 926 15.07 12.45 -22.86
C PHE A 926 15.80 13.58 -23.62
N TYR A 927 15.05 14.34 -24.42
CA TYR A 927 15.62 15.47 -25.16
C TYR A 927 16.29 16.51 -24.25
N TRP A 928 15.61 16.92 -23.17
CA TRP A 928 16.19 17.89 -22.23
C TRP A 928 17.36 17.30 -21.43
N LEU A 929 17.31 16.03 -21.04
CA LEU A 929 18.42 15.33 -20.38
C LEU A 929 19.67 15.35 -21.27
N LEU A 930 19.49 15.03 -22.56
CA LEU A 930 20.55 15.05 -23.57
C LEU A 930 21.17 16.46 -23.70
N LEU A 931 20.35 17.51 -23.86
CA LEU A 931 20.84 18.88 -23.93
C LEU A 931 21.59 19.30 -22.66
N TYR A 932 21.05 19.03 -21.47
CA TYR A 932 21.68 19.44 -20.20
C TYR A 932 23.04 18.79 -19.96
N ILE A 933 23.27 17.57 -20.46
CA ILE A 933 24.55 16.88 -20.39
C ILE A 933 25.51 17.38 -21.49
N LEU A 934 25.06 17.48 -22.75
CA LEU A 934 25.91 17.89 -23.88
C LEU A 934 26.39 19.35 -23.78
N ASP A 935 25.59 20.23 -23.17
CA ASP A 935 25.93 21.62 -22.85
C ASP A 935 27.03 21.75 -21.77
N ARG A 936 27.42 20.64 -21.10
CA ARG A 936 28.40 20.60 -20.01
C ARG A 936 29.47 19.53 -20.27
N PRO A 937 30.58 19.86 -20.94
CA PRO A 937 31.64 18.90 -21.28
C PRO A 937 32.15 18.06 -20.09
N ASP A 938 32.37 18.69 -18.92
CA ASP A 938 32.82 17.99 -17.71
C ASP A 938 31.78 16.98 -17.19
N LEU A 939 30.48 17.29 -17.33
CA LEU A 939 29.40 16.39 -16.95
C LEU A 939 29.27 15.24 -17.94
N LEU A 940 29.39 15.51 -19.24
CA LEU A 940 29.42 14.49 -20.29
C LEU A 940 30.54 13.47 -20.05
N VAL A 941 31.75 13.92 -19.71
CA VAL A 941 32.87 13.03 -19.36
C VAL A 941 32.52 12.15 -18.15
N ARG A 942 32.03 12.74 -17.05
CA ARG A 942 31.64 11.99 -15.84
C ARG A 942 30.55 10.95 -16.12
N VAL A 943 29.51 11.32 -16.88
CA VAL A 943 28.42 10.41 -17.28
C VAL A 943 28.91 9.29 -18.19
N ARG A 944 29.83 9.58 -19.12
CA ARG A 944 30.48 8.55 -19.96
C ARG A 944 31.26 7.55 -19.11
N THR A 945 32.10 8.01 -18.19
CA THR A 945 32.86 7.13 -17.28
C THR A 945 31.94 6.24 -16.44
N GLU A 946 30.81 6.78 -15.96
CA GLU A 946 29.82 6.02 -15.19
C GLU A 946 29.11 4.96 -16.04
N ALA A 947 28.64 5.31 -17.24
CA ALA A 947 28.01 4.38 -18.17
C ALA A 947 28.98 3.28 -18.66
N GLU A 948 30.25 3.64 -18.88
CA GLU A 948 31.31 2.70 -19.28
C GLU A 948 31.65 1.70 -18.17
N ALA A 949 31.56 2.11 -16.90
CA ALA A 949 31.76 1.23 -15.75
C ALA A 949 30.62 0.21 -15.50
N LEU A 950 29.42 0.46 -16.03
CA LEU A 950 28.31 -0.49 -16.04
C LEU A 950 28.40 -1.48 -17.22
N ALA A 951 28.99 -1.06 -18.33
CA ALA A 951 28.97 -1.80 -19.59
C ALA A 951 29.77 -3.11 -19.52
N VAL A 952 29.11 -4.26 -19.71
CA VAL A 952 29.78 -5.54 -19.92
C VAL A 952 30.16 -5.66 -21.39
N VAL A 953 31.46 -5.76 -21.68
CA VAL A 953 32.00 -5.79 -23.05
C VAL A 953 32.51 -7.18 -23.40
N ALA A 954 31.96 -7.77 -24.47
CA ALA A 954 32.44 -9.03 -25.05
C ALA A 954 32.91 -8.80 -26.50
N ASN A 955 34.04 -9.40 -26.87
CA ASN A 955 34.61 -9.30 -28.21
C ASN A 955 34.67 -10.68 -28.86
N GLU A 956 33.81 -10.92 -29.86
CA GLU A 956 33.73 -12.19 -30.57
C GLU A 956 33.85 -11.94 -32.08
N ASN A 957 34.77 -12.64 -32.76
CA ASN A 957 34.97 -12.57 -34.22
C ASN A 957 35.12 -11.14 -34.79
N GLY A 958 35.69 -10.20 -34.02
CA GLY A 958 35.86 -8.80 -34.41
C GLY A 958 34.63 -7.90 -34.21
N LYS A 959 33.54 -8.44 -33.64
CA LYS A 959 32.33 -7.70 -33.26
C LYS A 959 32.35 -7.43 -31.75
N ARG A 960 32.12 -6.18 -31.34
CA ARG A 960 32.09 -5.77 -29.93
C ARG A 960 30.65 -5.74 -29.43
N THR A 961 30.25 -6.72 -28.63
CA THR A 961 28.95 -6.68 -27.93
C THR A 961 29.09 -5.86 -26.65
N VAL A 962 28.17 -4.91 -26.43
CA VAL A 962 28.07 -4.10 -25.22
C VAL A 962 26.73 -4.36 -24.55
N THR A 963 26.74 -5.02 -23.40
CA THR A 963 25.54 -5.36 -22.64
C THR A 963 25.34 -4.41 -21.47
N LEU A 964 24.13 -3.86 -21.34
CA LEU A 964 23.69 -2.99 -20.25
C LEU A 964 22.53 -3.65 -19.50
N ASN A 965 22.72 -3.91 -18.20
CA ASN A 965 21.67 -4.49 -17.35
C ASN A 965 20.77 -3.39 -16.76
N ILE A 966 19.48 -3.42 -17.14
CA ILE A 966 18.48 -2.40 -16.80
C ILE A 966 18.16 -2.40 -15.30
N ALA A 967 18.24 -3.56 -14.63
CA ALA A 967 17.98 -3.67 -13.20
C ALA A 967 19.06 -2.96 -12.35
N GLU A 968 20.27 -2.78 -12.88
CA GLU A 968 21.37 -2.12 -12.19
C GLU A 968 21.37 -0.58 -12.33
N PHE A 969 20.59 0.00 -13.26
CA PHE A 969 20.63 1.43 -13.60
C PHE A 969 20.52 2.36 -12.37
N GLU A 970 19.62 2.09 -11.43
CA GLU A 970 19.45 2.97 -10.25
C GLU A 970 20.62 2.90 -9.26
N ALA A 971 21.34 1.77 -9.20
CA ALA A 971 22.44 1.55 -8.26
C ALA A 971 23.83 1.89 -8.86
N LYS A 972 24.01 1.68 -10.16
CA LYS A 972 25.30 1.80 -10.86
C LYS A 972 25.46 3.10 -11.65
N LEU A 973 24.36 3.82 -11.94
CA LEU A 973 24.39 5.09 -12.66
C LEU A 973 23.92 6.29 -11.78
N PRO A 974 24.43 6.46 -10.54
CA PRO A 974 23.92 7.47 -9.62
C PRO A 974 23.96 8.92 -10.16
N LEU A 975 24.95 9.29 -10.99
CA LEU A 975 25.04 10.61 -11.60
C LEU A 975 24.05 10.78 -12.76
N LEU A 976 23.96 9.84 -13.69
CA LEU A 976 23.00 9.92 -14.80
C LEU A 976 21.55 9.87 -14.30
N VAL A 977 21.27 9.04 -13.30
CA VAL A 977 19.96 9.00 -12.61
C VAL A 977 19.66 10.32 -11.90
N SER A 978 20.68 11.00 -11.37
CA SER A 978 20.52 12.34 -10.78
C SER A 978 20.30 13.43 -11.82
N CYS A 979 20.98 13.34 -12.98
CA CYS A 979 20.73 14.19 -14.14
C CYS A 979 19.29 14.04 -14.65
N TYR A 980 18.80 12.80 -14.73
CA TYR A 980 17.42 12.49 -15.08
C TYR A 980 16.41 13.07 -14.07
N ARG A 981 16.67 12.95 -12.76
CA ARG A 981 15.81 13.50 -11.72
C ARG A 981 15.75 15.04 -11.76
N GLU A 982 16.90 15.69 -11.91
CA GLU A 982 16.98 17.14 -12.05
C GLU A 982 16.33 17.64 -13.34
N THR A 983 16.47 16.88 -14.44
CA THR A 983 15.76 17.14 -15.69
C THR A 983 14.24 17.13 -15.43
N MET A 984 13.70 16.05 -14.86
CA MET A 984 12.26 15.97 -14.58
C MET A 984 11.75 17.09 -13.68
N ARG A 985 12.51 17.52 -12.67
CA ARG A 985 12.18 18.71 -11.87
C ARG A 985 12.03 19.95 -12.75
N LEU A 986 13.01 20.21 -13.61
CA LEU A 986 13.05 21.42 -14.46
C LEU A 986 12.09 21.39 -15.65
N VAL A 987 11.60 20.23 -16.08
CA VAL A 987 10.79 20.14 -17.31
C VAL A 987 9.40 19.54 -17.13
N ASN A 988 9.10 18.78 -16.07
CA ASN A 988 7.71 18.50 -15.72
C ASN A 988 7.10 19.73 -15.02
N GLN A 989 6.15 20.36 -15.69
CA GLN A 989 5.37 21.49 -15.16
C GLN A 989 3.86 21.21 -15.28
N SER A 990 3.49 19.93 -15.16
CA SER A 990 2.11 19.44 -15.28
C SER A 990 1.15 20.09 -14.29
N LEU A 991 -0.06 20.38 -14.77
CA LEU A 991 -1.18 20.87 -13.97
C LEU A 991 -2.20 19.75 -13.76
N SER A 992 -2.16 19.12 -12.60
CA SER A 992 -3.06 18.00 -12.32
C SER A 992 -4.40 18.47 -11.74
N MET A 993 -5.51 18.08 -12.37
CA MET A 993 -6.87 18.38 -11.89
C MET A 993 -7.42 17.30 -10.96
N ARG A 994 -8.11 17.67 -9.88
CA ARG A 994 -8.90 16.77 -9.02
C ARG A 994 -10.27 17.36 -8.72
N ARG A 995 -11.29 16.53 -8.48
CA ARG A 995 -12.62 16.93 -8.05
C ARG A 995 -12.87 16.42 -6.63
N VAL A 996 -13.38 17.29 -5.77
CA VAL A 996 -13.76 16.96 -4.40
C VAL A 996 -15.07 16.15 -4.41
N LEU A 997 -15.02 14.88 -4.03
CA LEU A 997 -16.18 13.99 -3.96
C LEU A 997 -17.00 14.16 -2.66
N GLU A 998 -16.33 14.57 -1.58
CA GLU A 998 -16.85 14.81 -0.22
C GLU A 998 -16.01 15.90 0.45
N ASP A 999 -16.58 16.69 1.36
CA ASP A 999 -15.87 17.81 2.02
C ASP A 999 -14.56 17.33 2.68
N ILE A 1000 -13.44 18.01 2.40
CA ILE A 1000 -12.09 17.63 2.85
C ILE A 1000 -11.52 18.71 3.75
N THR A 1001 -11.10 18.36 4.97
CA THR A 1001 -10.22 19.25 5.75
C THR A 1001 -8.77 19.02 5.32
N VAL A 1002 -8.07 20.11 4.94
CA VAL A 1002 -6.64 20.12 4.64
C VAL A 1002 -5.92 21.07 5.60
N THR A 1003 -4.73 20.69 6.06
CA THR A 1003 -3.95 21.47 7.04
C THR A 1003 -2.56 21.76 6.50
N THR A 1004 -2.15 23.03 6.53
CA THR A 1004 -0.83 23.48 6.07
C THR A 1004 0.28 23.07 7.06
N PRO A 1005 1.57 23.07 6.66
CA PRO A 1005 2.69 22.79 7.58
C PRO A 1005 2.75 23.71 8.81
N GLU A 1006 2.18 24.91 8.71
CA GLU A 1006 2.08 25.93 9.76
C GLU A 1006 0.87 25.69 10.70
N GLY A 1007 0.03 24.69 10.41
CA GLY A 1007 -1.14 24.33 11.20
C GLY A 1007 -2.46 24.99 10.79
N THR A 1008 -2.48 25.82 9.74
CA THR A 1008 -3.73 26.44 9.27
C THR A 1008 -4.60 25.41 8.57
N SER A 1009 -5.87 25.28 8.97
CA SER A 1009 -6.78 24.28 8.40
C SER A 1009 -7.88 24.92 7.55
N TYR A 1010 -8.10 24.37 6.37
CA TYR A 1010 -9.14 24.79 5.41
C TYR A 1010 -10.06 23.62 5.06
N ILE A 1011 -11.30 23.93 4.69
CA ILE A 1011 -12.26 22.96 4.13
C ILE A 1011 -12.35 23.15 2.62
N LEU A 1012 -12.17 22.08 1.86
CA LEU A 1012 -12.44 22.03 0.42
C LEU A 1012 -13.82 21.42 0.20
N LYS A 1013 -14.71 22.12 -0.50
CA LYS A 1013 -16.12 21.72 -0.65
C LYS A 1013 -16.36 20.70 -1.75
N LYS A 1014 -17.24 19.72 -1.46
CA LYS A 1014 -17.79 18.76 -2.43
C LYS A 1014 -18.26 19.44 -3.73
N GLY A 1015 -17.93 18.81 -4.86
CA GLY A 1015 -18.24 19.30 -6.20
C GLY A 1015 -17.25 20.35 -6.74
N THR A 1016 -16.33 20.85 -5.91
CA THR A 1016 -15.34 21.85 -6.33
C THR A 1016 -14.14 21.16 -6.97
N ASP A 1017 -13.57 21.80 -7.99
CA ASP A 1017 -12.34 21.35 -8.66
C ASP A 1017 -11.09 21.92 -7.98
N ILE A 1018 -9.96 21.22 -8.10
CA ILE A 1018 -8.66 21.56 -7.52
C ILE A 1018 -7.58 21.48 -8.60
N GLN A 1019 -6.76 22.53 -8.70
CA GLN A 1019 -5.51 22.56 -9.44
C GLN A 1019 -4.32 22.19 -8.54
N LEU A 1020 -3.55 21.19 -8.96
CA LEU A 1020 -2.32 20.71 -8.33
C LEU A 1020 -1.11 20.92 -9.28
N PRO A 1021 -0.53 22.13 -9.38
CA PRO A 1021 0.59 22.47 -10.27
C PRO A 1021 1.95 21.92 -9.78
N ALA A 1022 2.51 20.95 -10.51
CA ALA A 1022 3.88 20.47 -10.24
C ALA A 1022 4.93 21.57 -10.47
N GLY A 1023 4.71 22.44 -11.46
CA GLY A 1023 5.60 23.56 -11.78
C GLY A 1023 5.74 24.63 -10.69
N VAL A 1024 4.84 24.69 -9.70
CA VAL A 1024 5.03 25.53 -8.51
C VAL A 1024 6.02 24.87 -7.56
N ALA A 1025 5.75 23.64 -7.14
CA ALA A 1025 6.60 22.90 -6.21
C ALA A 1025 8.03 22.66 -6.75
N HIS A 1026 8.19 22.38 -8.05
CA HIS A 1026 9.49 22.18 -8.67
C HIS A 1026 10.38 23.44 -8.74
N TYR A 1027 9.76 24.63 -8.67
CA TYR A 1027 10.45 25.92 -8.75
C TYR A 1027 10.45 26.70 -7.43
N GLU A 1028 9.88 26.13 -6.37
CA GLU A 1028 9.78 26.75 -5.05
C GLU A 1028 11.17 27.03 -4.44
N GLN A 1029 11.52 28.31 -4.33
CA GLN A 1029 12.86 28.75 -3.89
C GLN A 1029 13.16 28.35 -2.45
N SER A 1030 12.14 28.28 -1.59
CA SER A 1030 12.31 27.82 -0.19
C SER A 1030 12.65 26.33 -0.07
N VAL A 1031 12.55 25.56 -1.16
CA VAL A 1031 12.91 24.12 -1.22
C VAL A 1031 14.16 23.87 -2.06
N TRP A 1032 14.30 24.56 -3.19
CA TRP A 1032 15.36 24.31 -4.17
C TRP A 1032 16.47 25.37 -4.17
N GLY A 1033 16.35 26.42 -3.36
CA GLY A 1033 17.32 27.52 -3.30
C GLY A 1033 17.15 28.55 -4.42
N LEU A 1034 17.98 29.59 -4.38
CA LEU A 1034 17.92 30.72 -5.33
C LEU A 1034 18.29 30.30 -6.77
N ASP A 1035 19.12 29.27 -6.92
CA ASP A 1035 19.52 28.67 -8.20
C ASP A 1035 18.53 27.60 -8.71
N THR A 1036 17.27 27.62 -8.24
CA THR A 1036 16.21 26.68 -8.65
C THR A 1036 15.99 26.57 -10.16
N ASN A 1037 16.26 27.64 -10.93
CA ASN A 1037 16.13 27.63 -12.39
C ASN A 1037 17.31 26.95 -13.11
N THR A 1038 18.43 26.73 -12.42
CA THR A 1038 19.66 26.15 -12.95
C THR A 1038 19.63 24.63 -12.85
N PHE A 1039 20.11 23.96 -13.90
CA PHE A 1039 20.32 22.50 -13.88
C PHE A 1039 21.51 22.15 -12.99
N ASN A 1040 21.23 21.49 -11.86
CA ASN A 1040 22.21 21.02 -10.90
C ASN A 1040 21.91 19.57 -10.47
N PRO A 1041 22.56 18.56 -11.09
CA PRO A 1041 22.28 17.15 -10.79
C PRO A 1041 22.72 16.75 -9.38
N GLU A 1042 23.68 17.46 -8.78
CA GLU A 1042 24.18 17.15 -7.44
C GLU A 1042 23.08 17.25 -6.37
N ARG A 1043 21.96 17.95 -6.63
CA ARG A 1043 20.77 17.99 -5.75
C ARG A 1043 20.14 16.62 -5.47
N PHE A 1044 20.30 15.68 -6.39
CA PHE A 1044 19.76 14.33 -6.33
C PHE A 1044 20.83 13.25 -6.15
N HIS A 1045 22.12 13.63 -6.19
CA HIS A 1045 23.23 12.71 -6.11
C HIS A 1045 23.35 12.11 -4.69
N PRO A 1046 23.60 10.79 -4.53
CA PRO A 1046 23.66 10.15 -3.21
C PRO A 1046 24.69 10.72 -2.24
N SER A 1047 25.70 11.44 -2.74
CA SER A 1047 26.71 12.12 -1.89
C SER A 1047 26.25 13.47 -1.32
N TYR A 1048 25.07 13.97 -1.69
CA TYR A 1048 24.58 15.28 -1.26
C TYR A 1048 24.23 15.31 0.24
N LYS A 1049 24.95 16.15 0.99
CA LYS A 1049 24.81 16.29 2.45
C LYS A 1049 23.92 17.47 2.85
N GLY A 1050 22.64 17.40 2.50
CA GLY A 1050 21.65 18.37 2.99
C GLY A 1050 21.29 18.16 4.46
N SER A 1051 20.72 19.19 5.10
CA SER A 1051 19.93 18.95 6.30
C SER A 1051 18.68 18.12 5.91
N PRO A 1052 18.24 17.15 6.71
CA PRO A 1052 17.14 16.30 6.26
C PRO A 1052 15.74 16.96 6.34
N ASP A 1053 15.60 18.15 6.92
CA ASP A 1053 14.45 19.02 6.66
C ASP A 1053 14.41 19.48 5.19
N GLU A 1054 15.55 19.90 4.64
CA GLU A 1054 15.66 20.21 3.21
C GLU A 1054 15.45 18.95 2.36
N GLU A 1055 15.91 17.78 2.80
CA GLU A 1055 15.64 16.52 2.11
C GLU A 1055 14.16 16.14 2.14
N ARG A 1056 13.49 16.33 3.29
CA ARG A 1056 12.03 16.16 3.46
C ARG A 1056 11.26 17.10 2.53
N LYS A 1057 11.64 18.38 2.49
CA LYS A 1057 11.07 19.40 1.60
C LYS A 1057 11.26 19.05 0.13
N ARG A 1058 12.48 18.71 -0.31
CA ARG A 1058 12.77 18.26 -1.69
C ARG A 1058 11.95 17.02 -2.07
N LYS A 1059 11.86 16.02 -1.18
CA LYS A 1059 11.04 14.81 -1.40
C LYS A 1059 9.54 15.10 -1.50
N ALA A 1060 9.02 16.12 -0.80
CA ALA A 1060 7.63 16.54 -0.93
C ALA A 1060 7.39 17.32 -2.24
N ALA A 1061 8.29 18.24 -2.58
CA ALA A 1061 8.17 19.11 -3.74
C ALA A 1061 8.44 18.41 -5.09
N TYR A 1062 9.12 17.28 -5.09
CA TYR A 1062 9.45 16.53 -6.28
C TYR A 1062 8.30 15.62 -6.76
N ILE A 1063 7.77 15.92 -7.95
CA ILE A 1063 6.56 15.32 -8.56
C ILE A 1063 6.92 14.89 -10.00
N PRO A 1064 7.60 13.74 -10.21
CA PRO A 1064 8.26 13.42 -11.48
C PRO A 1064 7.31 13.05 -12.63
N PHE A 1065 6.24 12.28 -12.39
CA PHE A 1065 5.23 11.94 -13.40
C PHE A 1065 3.83 11.94 -12.77
N GLY A 1066 3.30 13.14 -12.53
CA GLY A 1066 2.05 13.34 -11.80
C GLY A 1066 2.11 12.88 -10.34
N GLY A 1067 0.96 12.93 -9.66
CA GLY A 1067 0.80 12.45 -8.30
C GLY A 1067 -0.54 11.74 -8.09
N GLY A 1068 -0.58 10.78 -7.18
CA GLY A 1068 -1.74 9.94 -6.93
C GLY A 1068 -1.56 9.07 -5.69
N ARG A 1069 -2.60 8.31 -5.31
CA ARG A 1069 -2.49 7.17 -4.37
C ARG A 1069 -1.43 6.18 -4.83
N HIS A 1070 -1.27 6.04 -6.13
CA HIS A 1070 -0.16 5.39 -6.81
C HIS A 1070 0.49 6.42 -7.76
N LEU A 1071 1.82 6.45 -7.83
CA LEU A 1071 2.54 7.19 -8.87
C LEU A 1071 2.22 6.60 -10.25
N CYS A 1072 2.44 7.37 -11.33
CA CYS A 1072 2.23 6.92 -12.71
C CYS A 1072 2.77 5.49 -12.93
N PRO A 1073 1.95 4.53 -13.40
CA PRO A 1073 2.37 3.15 -13.60
C PRO A 1073 3.58 3.03 -14.55
N GLY A 1074 3.54 3.77 -15.67
CA GLY A 1074 4.59 3.78 -16.69
C GLY A 1074 5.90 4.49 -16.30
N ARG A 1075 6.02 5.06 -15.10
CA ARG A 1075 7.25 5.79 -14.70
C ARG A 1075 8.53 4.93 -14.73
N ASN A 1076 8.40 3.63 -14.43
CA ASN A 1076 9.53 2.70 -14.42
C ASN A 1076 9.88 2.23 -15.84
N PHE A 1077 8.90 2.22 -16.75
CA PHE A 1077 9.10 1.99 -18.18
C PHE A 1077 9.85 3.18 -18.77
N ALA A 1078 9.32 4.40 -18.62
CA ALA A 1078 9.98 5.63 -19.03
C ALA A 1078 11.40 5.81 -18.45
N PHE A 1079 11.64 5.41 -17.20
CA PHE A 1079 12.98 5.40 -16.61
C PHE A 1079 13.96 4.54 -17.40
N ALA A 1080 13.59 3.29 -17.72
CA ALA A 1080 14.45 2.39 -18.47
C ALA A 1080 14.60 2.82 -19.94
N GLU A 1081 13.52 3.29 -20.59
CA GLU A 1081 13.57 3.87 -21.94
C GLU A 1081 14.59 5.01 -22.03
N ILE A 1082 14.51 5.99 -21.10
CA ILE A 1082 15.33 7.20 -21.10
C ILE A 1082 16.78 6.90 -20.70
N ILE A 1083 17.00 6.16 -19.62
CA ILE A 1083 18.36 5.87 -19.13
C ILE A 1083 19.08 4.90 -20.08
N GLY A 1084 18.40 3.88 -20.61
CA GLY A 1084 19.00 2.93 -21.55
C GLY A 1084 19.44 3.61 -22.84
N PHE A 1085 18.58 4.45 -23.43
CA PHE A 1085 18.93 5.22 -24.64
C PHE A 1085 19.98 6.30 -24.36
N ALA A 1086 19.92 7.00 -23.21
CA ALA A 1086 20.94 7.99 -22.86
C ALA A 1086 22.31 7.35 -22.64
N SER A 1087 22.37 6.21 -21.95
CA SER A 1087 23.60 5.45 -21.73
C SER A 1087 24.22 5.02 -23.05
N SER A 1088 23.48 4.33 -23.94
CA SER A 1088 24.05 3.85 -25.20
C SER A 1088 24.44 4.99 -26.16
N LEU A 1089 23.61 6.03 -26.28
CA LEU A 1089 23.88 7.17 -27.16
C LEU A 1089 25.09 7.99 -26.69
N LEU A 1090 25.15 8.35 -25.40
CA LEU A 1090 26.24 9.17 -24.87
C LEU A 1090 27.56 8.39 -24.77
N LEU A 1091 27.51 7.08 -24.53
CA LEU A 1091 28.68 6.23 -24.45
C LEU A 1091 29.29 5.98 -25.84
N GLY A 1092 28.48 5.56 -26.82
CA GLY A 1092 28.95 5.17 -28.15
C GLY A 1092 29.24 6.32 -29.13
N PHE A 1093 28.67 7.50 -28.93
CA PHE A 1093 28.63 8.54 -29.97
C PHE A 1093 28.97 9.93 -29.43
N ASP A 1094 29.63 10.73 -30.27
CA ASP A 1094 29.78 12.17 -30.10
C ASP A 1094 28.68 12.90 -30.87
N LEU A 1095 28.08 13.92 -30.23
CA LEU A 1095 27.02 14.75 -30.80
C LEU A 1095 27.47 16.21 -30.89
N GLU A 1096 27.57 16.72 -32.12
CA GLU A 1096 27.93 18.11 -32.42
C GLU A 1096 26.66 18.91 -32.77
N ALA A 1097 26.45 20.08 -32.16
CA ALA A 1097 25.28 20.90 -32.44
C ALA A 1097 25.36 21.56 -33.84
N VAL A 1098 24.24 21.64 -34.56
CA VAL A 1098 24.15 22.25 -35.89
C VAL A 1098 23.12 23.37 -35.90
N GLY A 1099 23.53 24.57 -36.32
CA GLY A 1099 22.68 25.77 -36.42
C GLY A 1099 22.62 26.61 -35.14
N MET A 1100 22.31 25.98 -34.00
CA MET A 1100 22.19 26.59 -32.67
C MET A 1100 23.05 25.79 -31.67
N ALA A 1101 23.50 26.39 -30.56
CA ALA A 1101 24.16 25.63 -29.49
C ALA A 1101 23.14 24.88 -28.61
N PHE A 1102 23.56 23.81 -27.93
CA PHE A 1102 22.64 23.00 -27.11
C PHE A 1102 21.97 23.80 -25.98
N GLY A 1103 22.70 24.71 -25.31
CA GLY A 1103 22.18 25.56 -24.24
C GLY A 1103 21.27 26.71 -24.67
N ASP A 1104 21.23 27.08 -25.96
CA ASP A 1104 20.40 28.18 -26.46
C ASP A 1104 18.91 27.80 -26.62
N MET A 1105 18.58 26.50 -26.58
CA MET A 1105 17.23 25.99 -26.82
C MET A 1105 16.27 26.36 -25.69
N LYS A 1106 15.20 27.08 -26.04
CA LYS A 1106 14.20 27.57 -25.08
C LYS A 1106 13.06 26.59 -24.86
N LYS A 1107 12.49 26.61 -23.66
CA LYS A 1107 11.31 25.84 -23.29
C LYS A 1107 10.04 26.53 -23.78
N LEU A 1108 9.18 25.81 -24.47
CA LEU A 1108 7.78 26.18 -24.67
C LEU A 1108 7.10 26.31 -23.31
N GLY A 1109 6.30 27.37 -23.11
CA GLY A 1109 5.58 27.61 -21.86
C GLY A 1109 4.67 26.44 -21.45
N PRO A 1110 4.44 26.20 -20.14
CA PRO A 1110 3.60 25.11 -19.64
C PRO A 1110 2.17 25.10 -20.22
N GLN A 1111 1.73 23.97 -20.77
CA GLN A 1111 0.42 23.81 -21.39
C GLN A 1111 -0.60 23.16 -20.43
N LEU A 1112 -1.89 23.51 -20.53
CA LEU A 1112 -2.91 23.06 -19.56
C LEU A 1112 -3.12 21.53 -19.46
N ALA A 1113 -2.82 20.79 -20.52
CA ALA A 1113 -2.78 19.32 -20.50
C ALA A 1113 -1.41 18.76 -20.94
N GLY A 1114 -0.36 19.58 -20.88
CA GLY A 1114 1.01 19.13 -21.07
C GLY A 1114 1.56 18.48 -19.81
N GLY A 1115 2.38 17.44 -19.97
CA GLY A 1115 3.18 16.88 -18.90
C GLY A 1115 4.55 17.58 -18.82
N THR A 1116 5.54 16.99 -19.51
CA THR A 1116 6.85 17.61 -19.71
C THR A 1116 6.81 18.70 -20.79
N VAL A 1117 7.44 19.86 -20.54
CA VAL A 1117 7.53 20.97 -21.50
C VAL A 1117 8.38 20.62 -22.73
N ARG A 1118 7.98 21.13 -23.90
CA ARG A 1118 8.65 20.94 -25.19
C ARG A 1118 9.65 22.06 -25.45
N PRO A 1119 10.58 21.93 -26.42
CA PRO A 1119 11.28 23.09 -26.96
C PRO A 1119 10.34 24.06 -27.70
N GLU A 1120 10.65 25.35 -27.66
CA GLU A 1120 9.99 26.35 -28.51
C GLU A 1120 10.13 25.97 -29.98
N LYS A 1121 9.09 26.25 -30.79
CA LYS A 1121 9.03 25.92 -32.22
C LYS A 1121 9.39 24.45 -32.54
N TYR A 1122 9.17 23.54 -31.59
CA TYR A 1122 9.52 22.12 -31.70
C TYR A 1122 11.02 21.87 -32.04
N GLY A 1123 11.92 22.66 -31.45
CA GLY A 1123 13.36 22.49 -31.62
C GLY A 1123 13.92 23.07 -32.92
N ALA A 1124 13.12 23.79 -33.71
CA ALA A 1124 13.55 24.38 -34.97
C ALA A 1124 14.77 25.31 -34.79
N GLY A 1125 15.83 25.05 -35.56
CA GLY A 1125 17.11 25.75 -35.48
C GLY A 1125 18.22 24.97 -34.79
N LEU A 1126 17.90 23.90 -34.05
CA LEU A 1126 18.87 23.00 -33.42
C LEU A 1126 18.84 21.60 -34.07
N GLY A 1127 19.73 21.41 -35.04
CA GLY A 1127 20.11 20.10 -35.56
C GLY A 1127 21.28 19.49 -34.77
N ALA A 1128 21.70 18.30 -35.18
CA ALA A 1128 22.92 17.68 -34.66
C ALA A 1128 23.64 16.85 -35.73
N ARG A 1129 24.94 16.68 -35.56
CA ARG A 1129 25.73 15.66 -36.25
C ARG A 1129 26.17 14.62 -35.24
N ILE A 1130 25.83 13.36 -35.49
CA ILE A 1130 26.12 12.22 -34.64
C ILE A 1130 27.19 11.38 -35.35
N LYS A 1131 28.33 11.19 -34.68
CA LYS A 1131 29.45 10.37 -35.15
C LYS A 1131 29.80 9.32 -34.09
N THR A 1132 30.21 8.14 -34.52
CA THR A 1132 30.73 7.11 -33.63
C THR A 1132 31.97 7.64 -32.90
N ARG A 1133 32.04 7.43 -31.59
CA ARG A 1133 33.18 7.83 -30.75
C ARG A 1133 34.38 6.94 -31.07
N GLU A 1134 35.59 7.50 -31.04
CA GLU A 1134 36.82 6.74 -31.25
C GLU A 1134 36.91 5.55 -30.28
N GLY A 1135 37.15 4.36 -30.83
CA GLY A 1135 37.17 3.09 -30.08
C GLY A 1135 35.81 2.46 -29.84
N TRP A 1136 34.70 3.02 -30.37
CA TRP A 1136 33.33 2.48 -30.28
C TRP A 1136 32.77 2.04 -31.65
N GLU A 1137 33.66 1.76 -32.59
CA GLU A 1137 33.36 1.15 -33.88
C GLU A 1137 32.99 -0.33 -33.72
N ASN A 1138 32.17 -0.86 -34.64
CA ASN A 1138 31.73 -2.26 -34.68
C ASN A 1138 31.01 -2.76 -33.41
N VAL A 1139 30.28 -1.86 -32.74
CA VAL A 1139 29.51 -2.14 -31.52
C VAL A 1139 28.09 -2.63 -31.82
N GLU A 1140 27.66 -3.68 -31.10
CA GLU A 1140 26.28 -4.16 -30.99
C GLU A 1140 25.76 -3.91 -29.56
N TRP A 1141 24.68 -3.14 -29.43
CA TRP A 1141 24.08 -2.80 -28.14
C TRP A 1141 23.07 -3.86 -27.68
N LYS A 1142 23.30 -4.46 -26.52
CA LYS A 1142 22.38 -5.42 -25.89
C LYS A 1142 21.89 -4.92 -24.54
N PHE A 1143 20.65 -5.27 -24.21
CA PHE A 1143 20.00 -4.87 -22.97
C PHE A 1143 19.33 -6.10 -22.32
N GLU A 1144 19.55 -6.25 -21.02
CA GLU A 1144 19.03 -7.35 -20.20
C GLU A 1144 18.40 -6.82 -18.89
N CYS A 1145 17.75 -7.70 -18.12
CA CYS A 1145 16.87 -7.34 -17.00
C CYS A 1145 16.91 -8.35 -15.86
#